data_AF-A0A9D3V7J1-F1
#
_entry.id   AF-A0A9D3V7J1-F1
#
_cell.length_a   1.000
_cell.length_b   1.000
_cell.length_c   1.000
_cell.angle_alpha   90.00
_cell.angle_beta   90.00
_cell.angle_gamma   90.00
#
_symmetry.space_group_name_H-M   'P 1'
#
loop_
_entity.id
_entity.type
_entity.pdbx_description
1 polymer ?
#
loop_
_entity_poly.entity_id
_entity_poly.type
_entity_poly.pdbx_seq_one_letter_code
_entity_poly.pdbx_strand_id
1 'polypeptide(L)'
;MRHSKLSRYFSFTASRDWFYRYSFGNAGLRSIRTDLGEGTVMHCWVPKSHNASRPNLLLVHGFGANAMWQYGEHLRHFTSRFNVYVPDLIFFGESYTTRSERTESFQAQSLMKLMEAHGVPRMSLVGISYGGFVGYSMAAQFPEKMEKLVLCCAGVCLEEKDLEEGLFNVSDLNEALSILLPQTPERLRDLIKFSFVKPIGKWVPSFFLSDFIDVMCTDHLTEKRELLVAILKDRKLSNIPKITQSVLIIWGEEDKIFPLELGYRLKRHVGEEAKIVVIKNAGHAVNIENMATAIPCGNTVVTGLRPRLLSSLNTNKWRISQARVSTEIGALSFSSSSIFPRNLTHLLFNSWSPKIPCHHLARRLIVKAARDYYSILGVSKNASKSDIKSAYRKLARNYHPDVNKEAGAEQKFKEISEAYEVLSDDEKRSIYDRYGKDGLKGSTMDMADFTNPFDLFSSLFDMDIRNRGARNMAADGEDLICNLVLTFKEAVFGVEKEIDVSRLDNCTTCDGSGAKPGTKAYTCTTCGGQGQVVSSSRTPLGVFQQVMTCSACSGTGETFTPCDKCGGDGRERKSKKISLKVPAGVDSGSRLRVRSEGNAGKRGGAPGDLFVVIEVIPDPVLKRDDTNILYTCKISYIDAILGTTVKVPTVDGSADLKIPAGVQPGTTLVMSKKGMPLLNKGKMRGDQLVRVQVEIPRQLSDEERRLVEELANLKKTKTLNGSRR
;
A
#
# COMPACT_ATOMS: atom_id res chain seq x y z
N MET A 1 9.56 -29.69 -3.98
CA MET A 1 8.70 -29.40 -2.80
C MET A 1 9.52 -29.31 -1.50
N ARG A 2 10.34 -28.27 -1.26
CA ARG A 2 11.02 -28.08 0.05
C ARG A 2 11.31 -26.62 0.50
N HIS A 3 10.96 -25.60 -0.29
CA HIS A 3 11.19 -24.18 0.08
C HIS A 3 9.95 -23.44 0.63
N SER A 4 8.73 -23.97 0.45
CA SER A 4 7.46 -23.23 0.60
C SER A 4 6.89 -23.12 2.04
N LYS A 5 7.73 -23.27 3.08
CA LYS A 5 7.27 -23.14 4.49
C LYS A 5 8.03 -22.12 5.36
N LEU A 6 9.17 -21.60 4.92
CA LEU A 6 9.95 -20.63 5.70
C LEU A 6 9.63 -19.15 5.37
N SER A 7 9.00 -18.87 4.22
CA SER A 7 8.77 -17.49 3.75
C SER A 7 7.61 -16.75 4.44
N ARG A 8 6.69 -17.45 5.11
CA ARG A 8 5.44 -16.84 5.61
C ARG A 8 5.61 -15.81 6.73
N TYR A 9 6.74 -15.81 7.46
CA TYR A 9 6.99 -14.84 8.53
C TYR A 9 7.40 -13.44 8.05
N PHE A 10 7.92 -13.32 6.81
CA PHE A 10 8.29 -12.03 6.20
C PHE A 10 7.46 -11.70 4.94
N SER A 11 6.27 -12.27 4.80
CA SER A 11 5.40 -11.99 3.65
C SER A 11 4.75 -10.61 3.75
N PHE A 12 5.21 -9.69 2.91
CA PHE A 12 4.64 -8.35 2.78
C PHE A 12 3.20 -8.39 2.29
N THR A 13 2.89 -9.27 1.34
CA THR A 13 1.55 -9.42 0.78
C THR A 13 0.60 -10.01 1.82
N ALA A 14 0.99 -11.03 2.59
CA ALA A 14 0.15 -11.53 3.69
C ALA A 14 -0.06 -10.48 4.81
N SER A 15 0.96 -9.67 5.12
CA SER A 15 0.85 -8.57 6.09
C SER A 15 -0.15 -7.49 5.62
N ARG A 16 -0.11 -7.17 4.33
CA ARG A 16 -1.00 -6.20 3.67
C ARG A 16 -2.43 -6.77 3.52
N ASP A 17 -2.55 -8.08 3.34
CA ASP A 17 -3.82 -8.81 3.36
C ASP A 17 -4.47 -8.79 4.75
N TRP A 18 -3.69 -8.98 5.82
CA TRP A 18 -4.15 -8.79 7.21
C TRP A 18 -4.65 -7.36 7.46
N PHE A 19 -3.94 -6.34 6.96
CA PHE A 19 -4.38 -4.95 7.05
C PHE A 19 -5.71 -4.72 6.31
N TYR A 20 -5.91 -5.30 5.13
CA TYR A 20 -7.21 -5.23 4.45
C TYR A 20 -8.32 -5.97 5.22
N ARG A 21 -8.08 -7.16 5.77
CA ARG A 21 -9.07 -7.86 6.63
C ARG A 21 -9.49 -7.00 7.82
N TYR A 22 -8.54 -6.31 8.46
CA TYR A 22 -8.81 -5.35 9.52
C TYR A 22 -9.61 -4.13 9.01
N SER A 23 -9.22 -3.55 7.88
CA SER A 23 -9.90 -2.41 7.24
C SER A 23 -11.36 -2.72 6.88
N PHE A 24 -11.62 -3.88 6.26
CA PHE A 24 -12.97 -4.37 5.98
C PHE A 24 -13.79 -4.59 7.27
N GLY A 25 -13.16 -5.16 8.29
CA GLY A 25 -13.74 -5.32 9.62
C GLY A 25 -14.14 -3.98 10.26
N ASN A 26 -13.29 -2.95 10.14
CA ASN A 26 -13.54 -1.61 10.68
C ASN A 26 -14.57 -0.83 9.83
N ALA A 27 -14.60 -1.05 8.52
CA ALA A 27 -15.57 -0.47 7.59
C ALA A 27 -17.02 -1.02 7.75
N GLY A 28 -17.24 -1.92 8.72
CA GLY A 28 -18.55 -2.46 9.07
C GLY A 28 -18.90 -3.80 8.41
N LEU A 29 -17.96 -4.44 7.71
CA LEU A 29 -18.18 -5.75 7.08
C LEU A 29 -17.67 -6.91 7.95
N ARG A 30 -18.14 -8.12 7.67
CA ARG A 30 -17.63 -9.39 8.21
C ARG A 30 -17.38 -10.36 7.05
N SER A 31 -16.31 -11.13 7.14
CA SER A 31 -16.09 -12.29 6.26
C SER A 31 -17.11 -13.38 6.63
N ILE A 32 -17.67 -14.02 5.61
CA ILE A 32 -18.49 -15.23 5.73
C ILE A 32 -18.19 -16.15 4.54
N ARG A 33 -18.21 -17.47 4.77
CA ARG A 33 -18.25 -18.47 3.71
C ARG A 33 -19.65 -19.07 3.66
N THR A 34 -20.22 -19.20 2.47
CA THR A 34 -21.57 -19.69 2.25
C THR A 34 -21.51 -20.84 1.26
N ASP A 35 -21.97 -22.01 1.71
CA ASP A 35 -22.17 -23.18 0.87
C ASP A 35 -23.45 -22.95 0.03
N LEU A 36 -23.33 -23.07 -1.29
CA LEU A 36 -24.41 -22.86 -2.26
C LEU A 36 -25.00 -24.19 -2.77
N GLY A 37 -24.59 -25.30 -2.14
CA GLY A 37 -24.83 -26.66 -2.59
C GLY A 37 -23.93 -27.06 -3.74
N GLU A 38 -24.11 -28.30 -4.22
CA GLU A 38 -23.47 -28.81 -5.45
C GLU A 38 -21.92 -28.68 -5.43
N GLY A 39 -21.31 -28.76 -4.24
CA GLY A 39 -19.87 -28.64 -4.05
C GLY A 39 -19.29 -27.24 -4.31
N THR A 40 -20.12 -26.19 -4.21
CA THR A 40 -19.73 -24.80 -4.48
C THR A 40 -19.81 -23.93 -3.23
N VAL A 41 -18.67 -23.39 -2.78
CA VAL A 41 -18.58 -22.53 -1.59
C VAL A 41 -18.05 -21.16 -2.01
N MET A 42 -18.78 -20.11 -1.66
CA MET A 42 -18.34 -18.73 -1.93
C MET A 42 -18.05 -17.98 -0.63
N HIS A 43 -16.93 -17.26 -0.62
CA HIS A 43 -16.55 -16.30 0.39
C HIS A 43 -17.06 -14.89 0.03
N CYS A 44 -17.56 -14.16 1.01
CA CYS A 44 -18.05 -12.81 0.84
C CYS A 44 -17.79 -11.94 2.08
N TRP A 45 -17.47 -10.67 1.85
CA TRP A 45 -17.57 -9.64 2.86
C TRP A 45 -18.98 -9.04 2.85
N VAL A 46 -19.75 -9.37 3.87
CA VAL A 46 -21.16 -8.95 4.04
C VAL A 46 -21.28 -7.92 5.17
N PRO A 47 -22.31 -7.05 5.20
CA PRO A 47 -22.46 -6.09 6.27
C PRO A 47 -22.70 -6.78 7.63
N LYS A 48 -22.08 -6.26 8.70
CA LYS A 48 -22.30 -6.73 10.09
C LYS A 48 -23.74 -6.50 10.55
N SER A 49 -24.36 -5.43 10.07
CA SER A 49 -25.78 -5.12 10.26
C SER A 49 -26.34 -4.57 8.95
N HIS A 50 -27.47 -5.11 8.50
CA HIS A 50 -28.19 -4.62 7.33
C HIS A 50 -29.04 -3.39 7.71
N ASN A 51 -29.02 -2.34 6.89
CA ASN A 51 -29.85 -1.15 7.08
C ASN A 51 -30.87 -1.02 5.95
N ALA A 52 -32.15 -1.21 6.26
CA ALA A 52 -33.26 -1.16 5.28
C ALA A 52 -33.44 0.21 4.60
N SER A 53 -32.87 1.30 5.15
CA SER A 53 -32.89 2.63 4.50
C SER A 53 -31.78 2.83 3.46
N ARG A 54 -30.91 1.83 3.24
CA ARG A 54 -29.79 1.88 2.30
C ARG A 54 -29.99 0.89 1.15
N PRO A 55 -29.73 1.28 -0.11
CA PRO A 55 -29.71 0.33 -1.22
C PRO A 55 -28.53 -0.65 -1.09
N ASN A 56 -28.70 -1.84 -1.66
CA ASN A 56 -27.67 -2.88 -1.67
C ASN A 56 -26.71 -2.68 -2.84
N LEU A 57 -25.42 -2.89 -2.61
CA LEU A 57 -24.36 -2.72 -3.60
C LEU A 57 -23.45 -3.94 -3.62
N LEU A 58 -23.39 -4.61 -4.77
CA LEU A 58 -22.47 -5.72 -5.03
C LEU A 58 -21.20 -5.20 -5.73
N LEU A 59 -20.03 -5.47 -5.15
CA LEU A 59 -18.73 -5.04 -5.66
C LEU A 59 -17.93 -6.26 -6.15
N VAL A 60 -17.97 -6.53 -7.45
CA VAL A 60 -17.33 -7.70 -8.08
C VAL A 60 -15.94 -7.33 -8.59
N HIS A 61 -14.91 -8.10 -8.22
CA HIS A 61 -13.51 -7.77 -8.51
C HIS A 61 -13.04 -8.20 -9.91
N GLY A 62 -11.91 -7.65 -10.35
CA GLY A 62 -11.23 -8.02 -11.59
C GLY A 62 -10.34 -9.26 -11.44
N PHE A 63 -9.74 -9.70 -12.54
CA PHE A 63 -8.99 -10.96 -12.59
C PHE A 63 -7.63 -10.92 -11.86
N GLY A 64 -6.98 -9.75 -11.82
CA GLY A 64 -5.65 -9.58 -11.19
C GLY A 64 -5.66 -9.34 -9.67
N ALA A 65 -6.80 -9.53 -9.01
CA ALA A 65 -7.02 -9.22 -7.60
C ALA A 65 -8.11 -10.14 -7.00
N ASN A 66 -8.18 -10.20 -5.66
CA ASN A 66 -9.35 -10.71 -4.94
C ASN A 66 -10.24 -9.54 -4.45
N ALA A 67 -11.34 -9.83 -3.74
CA ALA A 67 -12.28 -8.84 -3.19
C ALA A 67 -11.60 -7.72 -2.39
N MET A 68 -10.66 -8.08 -1.50
CA MET A 68 -9.95 -7.13 -0.64
C MET A 68 -8.99 -6.27 -1.44
N TRP A 69 -8.23 -6.90 -2.32
CA TRP A 69 -7.22 -6.29 -3.18
C TRP A 69 -7.79 -5.25 -4.14
N GLN A 70 -9.01 -5.46 -4.64
CA GLN A 70 -9.64 -4.53 -5.58
C GLN A 70 -10.30 -3.32 -4.90
N TYR A 71 -10.82 -3.48 -3.68
CA TYR A 71 -11.74 -2.51 -3.07
C TYR A 71 -11.29 -1.91 -1.71
N GLY A 72 -10.24 -2.44 -1.06
CA GLY A 72 -9.87 -2.08 0.32
C GLY A 72 -9.64 -0.60 0.60
N GLU A 73 -8.92 0.11 -0.29
CA GLU A 73 -8.66 1.56 -0.15
C GLU A 73 -9.93 2.44 -0.28
N HIS A 74 -10.91 1.93 -1.02
CA HIS A 74 -12.10 2.66 -1.48
C HIS A 74 -13.37 2.30 -0.70
N LEU A 75 -13.38 1.17 0.01
CA LEU A 75 -14.55 0.58 0.67
C LEU A 75 -15.35 1.59 1.53
N ARG A 76 -14.64 2.44 2.28
CA ARG A 76 -15.16 3.54 3.10
C ARG A 76 -16.07 4.54 2.34
N HIS A 77 -15.89 4.71 1.03
CA HIS A 77 -16.74 5.58 0.21
C HIS A 77 -18.10 4.97 -0.11
N PHE A 78 -18.21 3.63 -0.03
CA PHE A 78 -19.43 2.87 -0.29
C PHE A 78 -20.19 2.53 1.00
N THR A 79 -19.51 2.06 2.06
CA THR A 79 -20.15 1.62 3.32
C THR A 79 -20.82 2.74 4.13
N SER A 80 -20.58 4.01 3.75
CA SER A 80 -21.31 5.18 4.26
C SER A 80 -22.71 5.35 3.66
N ARG A 81 -22.99 4.78 2.48
CA ARG A 81 -24.24 4.99 1.72
C ARG A 81 -25.02 3.72 1.39
N PHE A 82 -24.33 2.58 1.26
CA PHE A 82 -24.91 1.31 0.79
C PHE A 82 -24.81 0.22 1.86
N ASN A 83 -25.63 -0.82 1.74
CA ASN A 83 -25.31 -2.15 2.29
C ASN A 83 -24.35 -2.82 1.28
N VAL A 84 -23.06 -2.91 1.63
CA VAL A 84 -22.01 -3.34 0.69
C VAL A 84 -21.70 -4.81 0.84
N TYR A 85 -21.69 -5.52 -0.29
CA TYR A 85 -21.36 -6.94 -0.41
C TYR A 85 -20.15 -7.06 -1.35
N VAL A 86 -19.07 -7.71 -0.91
CA VAL A 86 -17.83 -7.87 -1.70
C VAL A 86 -17.45 -9.37 -1.75
N PRO A 87 -17.95 -10.13 -2.73
CA PRO A 87 -17.64 -11.54 -2.91
C PRO A 87 -16.25 -11.73 -3.51
N ASP A 88 -15.58 -12.82 -3.14
CA ASP A 88 -14.56 -13.40 -4.00
C ASP A 88 -15.23 -14.26 -5.08
N LEU A 89 -14.85 -14.09 -6.34
CA LEU A 89 -15.27 -14.95 -7.44
C LEU A 89 -14.72 -16.38 -7.26
N ILE A 90 -15.38 -17.38 -7.82
CA ILE A 90 -14.95 -18.78 -7.73
C ILE A 90 -13.55 -18.94 -8.35
N PHE A 91 -12.66 -19.63 -7.64
CA PHE A 91 -11.21 -19.76 -7.85
C PHE A 91 -10.37 -18.54 -7.43
N PHE A 92 -10.96 -17.52 -6.80
CA PHE A 92 -10.25 -16.37 -6.23
C PHE A 92 -10.49 -16.30 -4.71
N GLY A 93 -9.53 -15.72 -3.97
CA GLY A 93 -9.61 -15.58 -2.52
C GLY A 93 -9.89 -16.91 -1.83
N GLU A 94 -11.03 -17.01 -1.13
CA GLU A 94 -11.46 -18.24 -0.45
C GLU A 94 -12.67 -18.95 -1.11
N SER A 95 -13.06 -18.55 -2.33
CA SER A 95 -14.20 -19.13 -3.08
C SER A 95 -13.77 -20.25 -4.02
N TYR A 96 -14.45 -21.41 -4.00
CA TYR A 96 -14.12 -22.57 -4.84
C TYR A 96 -15.35 -23.39 -5.24
N THR A 97 -15.19 -24.25 -6.24
CA THR A 97 -16.17 -25.29 -6.60
C THR A 97 -15.46 -26.59 -6.95
N THR A 98 -16.11 -27.73 -6.69
CA THR A 98 -15.71 -29.03 -7.24
C THR A 98 -16.30 -29.32 -8.63
N ARG A 99 -17.16 -28.43 -9.16
CA ARG A 99 -17.79 -28.60 -10.46
C ARG A 99 -16.84 -28.26 -11.63
N SER A 100 -17.22 -28.68 -12.84
CA SER A 100 -16.43 -28.52 -14.06
C SER A 100 -16.75 -27.26 -14.88
N GLU A 101 -17.78 -26.47 -14.55
CA GLU A 101 -18.09 -25.25 -15.29
C GLU A 101 -17.02 -24.16 -15.11
N ARG A 102 -16.71 -23.45 -16.21
CA ARG A 102 -15.65 -22.42 -16.26
C ARG A 102 -16.12 -21.14 -16.98
N THR A 103 -17.37 -20.73 -16.80
CA THR A 103 -17.96 -19.58 -17.51
C THR A 103 -18.28 -18.42 -16.56
N GLU A 104 -18.32 -17.19 -17.09
CA GLU A 104 -18.85 -16.03 -16.36
C GLU A 104 -20.34 -16.19 -16.04
N SER A 105 -21.07 -16.98 -16.83
CA SER A 105 -22.47 -17.33 -16.58
C SER A 105 -22.63 -18.14 -15.29
N PHE A 106 -21.76 -19.13 -15.06
CA PHE A 106 -21.76 -19.92 -13.82
C PHE A 106 -21.33 -19.06 -12.61
N GLN A 107 -20.33 -18.18 -12.77
CA GLN A 107 -19.97 -17.19 -11.74
C GLN A 107 -21.16 -16.30 -11.37
N ALA A 108 -21.92 -15.81 -12.37
CA ALA A 108 -23.09 -14.96 -12.15
C ALA A 108 -24.24 -15.70 -11.43
N GLN A 109 -24.49 -16.96 -11.77
CA GLN A 109 -25.49 -17.80 -11.10
C GLN A 109 -25.12 -18.07 -9.63
N SER A 110 -23.85 -18.36 -9.35
CA SER A 110 -23.37 -18.56 -7.97
C SER A 110 -23.38 -17.27 -7.16
N LEU A 111 -23.05 -16.11 -7.77
CA LEU A 111 -23.23 -14.81 -7.12
C LEU A 111 -24.71 -14.52 -6.80
N MET A 112 -25.65 -14.88 -7.66
CA MET A 112 -27.07 -14.74 -7.35
C MET A 112 -27.49 -15.65 -6.19
N LYS A 113 -27.15 -16.95 -6.22
CA LYS A 113 -27.40 -17.87 -5.10
C LYS A 113 -26.85 -17.33 -3.77
N LEU A 114 -25.64 -16.77 -3.78
CA LEU A 114 -24.99 -16.14 -2.63
C LEU A 114 -25.77 -14.92 -2.11
N MET A 115 -26.23 -14.05 -3.00
CA MET A 115 -26.99 -12.85 -2.63
C MET A 115 -28.39 -13.19 -2.11
N GLU A 116 -29.03 -14.22 -2.66
CA GLU A 116 -30.32 -14.73 -2.17
C GLU A 116 -30.16 -15.43 -0.81
N ALA A 117 -29.09 -16.21 -0.59
CA ALA A 117 -28.74 -16.77 0.71
C ALA A 117 -28.40 -15.71 1.78
N HIS A 118 -28.11 -14.47 1.37
CA HIS A 118 -27.94 -13.31 2.25
C HIS A 118 -29.15 -12.36 2.28
N GLY A 119 -30.29 -12.77 1.72
CA GLY A 119 -31.55 -12.03 1.79
C GLY A 119 -31.55 -10.73 0.98
N VAL A 120 -30.82 -10.68 -0.14
CA VAL A 120 -30.71 -9.49 -0.99
C VAL A 120 -31.54 -9.67 -2.28
N PRO A 121 -32.83 -9.29 -2.30
CA PRO A 121 -33.71 -9.52 -3.45
C PRO A 121 -33.43 -8.56 -4.63
N ARG A 122 -32.88 -7.37 -4.37
CA ARG A 122 -32.50 -6.37 -5.38
C ARG A 122 -31.23 -5.62 -4.99
N MET A 123 -30.42 -5.26 -5.98
CA MET A 123 -29.12 -4.61 -5.79
C MET A 123 -28.69 -3.77 -7.00
N SER A 124 -27.80 -2.81 -6.76
CA SER A 124 -26.92 -2.26 -7.81
C SER A 124 -25.60 -3.03 -7.84
N LEU A 125 -24.93 -3.12 -8.99
CA LEU A 125 -23.67 -3.86 -9.15
C LEU A 125 -22.57 -2.97 -9.74
N VAL A 126 -21.33 -3.12 -9.23
CA VAL A 126 -20.10 -2.63 -9.86
C VAL A 126 -19.24 -3.83 -10.23
N GLY A 127 -18.91 -3.97 -11.51
CA GLY A 127 -18.06 -5.03 -12.04
C GLY A 127 -16.85 -4.43 -12.74
N ILE A 128 -15.64 -4.78 -12.27
CA ILE A 128 -14.37 -4.31 -12.85
C ILE A 128 -13.73 -5.43 -13.65
N SER A 129 -13.28 -5.16 -14.88
CA SER A 129 -12.57 -6.15 -15.71
C SER A 129 -13.39 -7.45 -15.87
N TYR A 130 -12.84 -8.61 -15.50
CA TYR A 130 -13.56 -9.89 -15.47
C TYR A 130 -14.89 -9.84 -14.67
N GLY A 131 -14.91 -9.15 -13.52
CA GLY A 131 -16.13 -8.93 -12.74
C GLY A 131 -17.21 -8.14 -13.49
N GLY A 132 -16.84 -7.39 -14.54
CA GLY A 132 -17.78 -6.75 -15.46
C GLY A 132 -18.42 -7.72 -16.46
N PHE A 133 -17.72 -8.77 -16.90
CA PHE A 133 -18.33 -9.86 -17.69
C PHE A 133 -19.35 -10.63 -16.84
N VAL A 134 -18.96 -10.99 -15.61
CA VAL A 134 -19.85 -11.63 -14.63
C VAL A 134 -21.06 -10.73 -14.32
N GLY A 135 -20.82 -9.43 -14.08
CA GLY A 135 -21.87 -8.45 -13.80
C GLY A 135 -22.85 -8.24 -14.96
N TYR A 136 -22.37 -8.22 -16.20
CA TYR A 136 -23.23 -8.15 -17.40
C TYR A 136 -24.05 -9.44 -17.55
N SER A 137 -23.43 -10.61 -17.38
CA SER A 137 -24.13 -11.91 -17.43
C SER A 137 -25.22 -12.01 -16.35
N MET A 138 -24.94 -11.50 -15.15
CA MET A 138 -25.90 -11.41 -14.04
C MET A 138 -27.07 -10.47 -14.35
N ALA A 139 -26.82 -9.30 -14.96
CA ALA A 139 -27.86 -8.36 -15.38
C ALA A 139 -28.74 -8.89 -16.53
N ALA A 140 -28.19 -9.76 -17.39
CA ALA A 140 -28.91 -10.41 -18.48
C ALA A 140 -29.73 -11.64 -18.03
N GLN A 141 -29.21 -12.43 -17.09
CA GLN A 141 -29.89 -13.63 -16.57
C GLN A 141 -30.97 -13.32 -15.52
N PHE A 142 -30.78 -12.25 -14.72
CA PHE A 142 -31.64 -11.93 -13.56
C PHE A 142 -32.09 -10.46 -13.57
N PRO A 143 -32.76 -10.01 -14.65
CA PRO A 143 -32.91 -8.58 -14.94
C PRO A 143 -33.72 -7.81 -13.90
N GLU A 144 -34.65 -8.46 -13.20
CA GLU A 144 -35.51 -7.89 -12.16
C GLU A 144 -34.80 -7.63 -10.83
N LYS A 145 -33.73 -8.39 -10.55
CA LYS A 145 -32.87 -8.28 -9.36
C LYS A 145 -31.88 -7.11 -9.47
N MET A 146 -31.55 -6.72 -10.70
CA MET A 146 -30.54 -5.72 -11.01
C MET A 146 -31.15 -4.33 -11.18
N GLU A 147 -30.81 -3.38 -10.31
CA GLU A 147 -31.34 -2.01 -10.38
C GLU A 147 -30.53 -1.10 -11.31
N LYS A 148 -29.20 -1.17 -11.18
CA LYS A 148 -28.22 -0.35 -11.91
C LYS A 148 -26.92 -1.14 -12.07
N LEU A 149 -26.27 -0.99 -13.22
CA LEU A 149 -25.03 -1.70 -13.55
C LEU A 149 -23.90 -0.71 -13.81
N VAL A 150 -22.75 -0.89 -13.15
CA VAL A 150 -21.52 -0.14 -13.43
C VAL A 150 -20.46 -1.09 -13.96
N LEU A 151 -19.94 -0.80 -15.15
CA LEU A 151 -18.96 -1.64 -15.85
C LEU A 151 -17.66 -0.84 -16.03
N CYS A 152 -16.63 -1.21 -15.27
CA CYS A 152 -15.33 -0.54 -15.31
C CYS A 152 -14.35 -1.36 -16.14
N CYS A 153 -13.88 -0.81 -17.27
CA CYS A 153 -12.85 -1.41 -18.13
C CYS A 153 -13.14 -2.90 -18.43
N ALA A 154 -14.33 -3.21 -18.95
CA ALA A 154 -14.82 -4.58 -19.09
C ALA A 154 -15.16 -4.90 -20.56
N GLY A 155 -14.32 -5.69 -21.23
CA GLY A 155 -14.40 -6.02 -22.65
C GLY A 155 -15.57 -6.95 -23.05
N VAL A 156 -16.78 -6.76 -22.52
CA VAL A 156 -17.94 -7.65 -22.75
C VAL A 156 -18.21 -7.87 -24.24
N CYS A 157 -18.08 -6.83 -25.06
CA CYS A 157 -18.29 -6.82 -26.52
C CYS A 157 -17.05 -7.16 -27.36
N LEU A 158 -16.10 -7.87 -26.77
CA LEU A 158 -14.95 -8.49 -27.43
C LEU A 158 -15.40 -9.67 -28.31
N GLU A 159 -14.83 -9.81 -29.50
CA GLU A 159 -14.98 -10.94 -30.40
C GLU A 159 -13.60 -11.59 -30.65
N GLU A 160 -13.56 -12.89 -30.95
CA GLU A 160 -12.31 -13.64 -31.16
C GLU A 160 -11.38 -12.99 -32.20
N LYS A 161 -11.96 -12.49 -33.30
CA LYS A 161 -11.26 -11.77 -34.36
C LYS A 161 -10.53 -10.49 -33.90
N ASP A 162 -10.94 -9.84 -32.80
CA ASP A 162 -10.26 -8.62 -32.33
C ASP A 162 -8.83 -8.92 -31.88
N LEU A 163 -8.54 -10.17 -31.48
CA LEU A 163 -7.17 -10.63 -31.21
C LEU A 163 -6.41 -10.81 -32.53
N GLU A 164 -7.03 -11.41 -33.54
CA GLU A 164 -6.45 -11.65 -34.87
C GLU A 164 -6.18 -10.35 -35.64
N GLU A 165 -7.07 -9.35 -35.54
CA GLU A 165 -6.95 -8.01 -36.12
C GLU A 165 -5.90 -7.14 -35.39
N GLY A 166 -5.28 -7.64 -34.31
CA GLY A 166 -4.24 -6.93 -33.56
C GLY A 166 -4.75 -5.74 -32.76
N LEU A 167 -5.99 -5.77 -32.27
CA LEU A 167 -6.56 -4.71 -31.42
C LEU A 167 -5.78 -4.57 -30.09
N PHE A 168 -5.13 -5.66 -29.65
CA PHE A 168 -4.39 -5.75 -28.39
C PHE A 168 -2.88 -5.63 -28.58
N ASN A 169 -2.18 -5.21 -27.52
CA ASN A 169 -0.72 -5.08 -27.48
C ASN A 169 0.05 -6.40 -27.22
N VAL A 170 -0.57 -7.56 -27.48
CA VAL A 170 -0.02 -8.92 -27.26
C VAL A 170 -0.23 -9.78 -28.50
N SER A 171 0.68 -10.72 -28.79
CA SER A 171 0.65 -11.46 -30.07
C SER A 171 -0.47 -12.49 -30.18
N ASP A 172 -0.85 -13.12 -29.07
CA ASP A 172 -1.83 -14.19 -29.03
C ASP A 172 -2.40 -14.40 -27.60
N LEU A 173 -3.39 -15.29 -27.50
CA LEU A 173 -4.05 -15.63 -26.24
C LEU A 173 -3.11 -16.28 -25.20
N ASN A 174 -2.10 -17.06 -25.60
CA ASN A 174 -1.15 -17.64 -24.66
C ASN A 174 -0.22 -16.58 -24.07
N GLU A 175 0.20 -15.58 -24.85
CA GLU A 175 0.89 -14.42 -24.31
C GLU A 175 -0.03 -13.65 -23.33
N ALA A 176 -1.26 -13.34 -23.72
CA ALA A 176 -2.24 -12.67 -22.86
C ALA A 176 -2.43 -13.40 -21.51
N LEU A 177 -2.63 -14.73 -21.56
CA LEU A 177 -2.72 -15.61 -20.40
C LEU A 177 -1.44 -15.54 -19.54
N SER A 178 -0.25 -15.52 -20.14
CA SER A 178 1.03 -15.48 -19.41
C SER A 178 1.30 -14.16 -18.69
N ILE A 179 0.62 -13.08 -19.09
CA ILE A 179 0.67 -11.76 -18.46
C ILE A 179 -0.43 -11.61 -17.40
N LEU A 180 -1.66 -12.08 -17.69
CA LEU A 180 -2.79 -12.05 -16.75
C LEU A 180 -2.65 -13.06 -15.60
N LEU A 181 -1.89 -14.15 -15.79
CA LEU A 181 -1.49 -15.11 -14.76
C LEU A 181 0.04 -15.12 -14.58
N PRO A 182 0.64 -14.05 -14.05
CA PRO A 182 2.09 -13.90 -14.01
C PRO A 182 2.72 -14.89 -13.04
N GLN A 183 3.59 -15.77 -13.56
CA GLN A 183 4.36 -16.75 -12.77
C GLN A 183 5.80 -16.30 -12.50
N THR A 184 6.21 -15.12 -12.98
CA THR A 184 7.52 -14.53 -12.71
C THR A 184 7.41 -13.04 -12.39
N PRO A 185 8.33 -12.46 -11.59
CA PRO A 185 8.39 -11.02 -11.35
C PRO A 185 8.40 -10.18 -12.64
N GLU A 186 8.95 -10.72 -13.73
CA GLU A 186 9.03 -10.08 -15.04
C GLU A 186 7.64 -9.99 -15.67
N ARG A 187 6.88 -11.09 -15.73
CA ARG A 187 5.49 -11.07 -16.21
C ARG A 187 4.57 -10.23 -15.31
N LEU A 188 4.82 -10.16 -14.01
CA LEU A 188 4.08 -9.25 -13.11
C LEU A 188 4.42 -7.77 -13.38
N ARG A 189 5.67 -7.43 -13.70
CA ARG A 189 6.02 -6.07 -14.17
C ARG A 189 5.35 -5.72 -15.48
N ASP A 190 5.23 -6.67 -16.41
CA ASP A 190 4.45 -6.46 -17.64
C ASP A 190 2.96 -6.25 -17.33
N LEU A 191 2.35 -7.08 -16.48
CA LEU A 191 0.94 -6.89 -16.05
C LEU A 191 0.71 -5.49 -15.46
N ILE A 192 1.62 -5.00 -14.61
CA ILE A 192 1.56 -3.63 -14.05
C ILE A 192 1.72 -2.58 -15.16
N LYS A 193 2.63 -2.77 -16.12
CA LYS A 193 2.87 -1.87 -17.26
C LYS A 193 1.72 -1.84 -18.28
N PHE A 194 0.94 -2.92 -18.39
CA PHE A 194 -0.30 -2.98 -19.15
C PHE A 194 -1.49 -2.37 -18.39
N SER A 195 -1.62 -2.67 -17.09
CA SER A 195 -2.75 -2.23 -16.27
C SER A 195 -2.73 -0.73 -15.92
N PHE A 196 -1.54 -0.13 -15.81
CA PHE A 196 -1.34 1.25 -15.35
C PHE A 196 -0.72 2.13 -16.46
N VAL A 197 -1.11 3.41 -16.49
CA VAL A 197 -0.45 4.49 -17.26
C VAL A 197 0.83 4.93 -16.57
N LYS A 198 0.82 5.04 -15.23
CA LYS A 198 1.96 5.48 -14.42
C LYS A 198 2.43 4.35 -13.50
N PRO A 199 3.02 3.26 -14.06
CA PRO A 199 3.39 2.08 -13.28
C PRO A 199 4.50 2.39 -12.27
N ILE A 200 4.12 2.46 -10.99
CA ILE A 200 5.00 2.62 -9.82
C ILE A 200 6.02 1.46 -9.74
N GLY A 201 5.69 0.29 -10.31
CA GLY A 201 6.45 -0.96 -10.24
C GLY A 201 7.89 -0.95 -10.79
N LYS A 202 8.36 0.12 -11.45
CA LYS A 202 9.73 0.19 -12.02
C LYS A 202 10.86 0.04 -11.00
N TRP A 203 10.64 0.39 -9.73
CA TRP A 203 11.65 0.31 -8.67
C TRP A 203 11.40 -0.82 -7.66
N VAL A 204 10.34 -1.63 -7.84
CA VAL A 204 9.98 -2.68 -6.87
C VAL A 204 10.95 -3.87 -6.98
N PRO A 205 11.67 -4.23 -5.90
CA PRO A 205 12.55 -5.39 -5.87
C PRO A 205 11.84 -6.70 -6.21
N SER A 206 12.51 -7.61 -6.92
CA SER A 206 11.92 -8.88 -7.39
C SER A 206 11.32 -9.72 -6.25
N PHE A 207 11.86 -9.67 -5.03
CA PHE A 207 11.35 -10.48 -3.92
C PHE A 207 9.94 -10.09 -3.47
N PHE A 208 9.56 -8.81 -3.52
CA PHE A 208 8.17 -8.38 -3.25
C PHE A 208 7.21 -8.83 -4.36
N LEU A 209 7.70 -8.94 -5.59
CA LEU A 209 6.92 -9.42 -6.74
C LEU A 209 6.75 -10.94 -6.67
N SER A 210 7.78 -11.69 -6.28
CA SER A 210 7.68 -13.12 -5.96
C SER A 210 6.71 -13.37 -4.80
N ASP A 211 6.80 -12.61 -3.70
CA ASP A 211 5.86 -12.69 -2.58
C ASP A 211 4.40 -12.42 -2.98
N PHE A 212 4.16 -11.45 -3.89
CA PHE A 212 2.82 -11.24 -4.44
C PHE A 212 2.35 -12.43 -5.28
N ILE A 213 3.21 -12.97 -6.15
CA ILE A 213 2.89 -14.15 -6.99
C ILE A 213 2.58 -15.37 -6.12
N ASP A 214 3.43 -15.65 -5.13
CA ASP A 214 3.31 -16.79 -4.20
C ASP A 214 2.00 -16.77 -3.40
N VAL A 215 1.45 -15.58 -3.12
CA VAL A 215 0.21 -15.38 -2.33
C VAL A 215 -1.05 -15.18 -3.18
N MET A 216 -0.95 -14.62 -4.40
CA MET A 216 -2.12 -14.20 -5.20
C MET A 216 -2.28 -14.94 -6.53
N CYS A 217 -1.19 -15.48 -7.09
CA CYS A 217 -1.13 -15.96 -8.47
C CYS A 217 -0.77 -17.45 -8.61
N THR A 218 -0.62 -18.18 -7.50
CA THR A 218 -0.28 -19.62 -7.44
C THR A 218 -1.50 -20.53 -7.43
N ASP A 219 -2.53 -20.20 -6.65
CA ASP A 219 -3.70 -21.07 -6.48
C ASP A 219 -4.62 -21.07 -7.72
N HIS A 220 -5.23 -22.23 -8.01
CA HIS A 220 -6.21 -22.46 -9.08
C HIS A 220 -5.79 -21.98 -10.49
N LEU A 221 -4.51 -22.13 -10.83
CA LEU A 221 -3.95 -21.64 -12.10
C LEU A 221 -4.58 -22.25 -13.36
N THR A 222 -4.93 -23.54 -13.32
CA THR A 222 -5.55 -24.24 -14.45
C THR A 222 -6.96 -23.72 -14.67
N GLU A 223 -7.75 -23.65 -13.60
CA GLU A 223 -9.14 -23.23 -13.60
C GLU A 223 -9.25 -21.74 -13.98
N LYS A 224 -8.35 -20.89 -13.48
CA LYS A 224 -8.23 -19.49 -13.91
C LYS A 224 -7.90 -19.35 -15.40
N ARG A 225 -6.99 -20.16 -15.94
CA ARG A 225 -6.71 -20.19 -17.38
C ARG A 225 -7.96 -20.62 -18.17
N GLU A 226 -8.68 -21.63 -17.71
CA GLU A 226 -9.93 -22.09 -18.32
C GLU A 226 -10.99 -20.99 -18.33
N LEU A 227 -11.15 -20.22 -17.24
CA LEU A 227 -12.06 -19.06 -17.18
C LEU A 227 -11.76 -18.03 -18.28
N LEU A 228 -10.48 -17.67 -18.50
CA LEU A 228 -10.10 -16.68 -19.52
C LEU A 228 -10.29 -17.20 -20.94
N VAL A 229 -9.98 -18.47 -21.21
CA VAL A 229 -10.22 -19.10 -22.52
C VAL A 229 -11.72 -19.15 -22.81
N ALA A 230 -12.54 -19.49 -21.81
CA ALA A 230 -13.99 -19.59 -21.94
C ALA A 230 -14.70 -18.23 -22.16
N ILE A 231 -14.06 -17.09 -21.81
CA ILE A 231 -14.58 -15.78 -22.22
C ILE A 231 -14.57 -15.66 -23.74
N LEU A 232 -13.43 -15.95 -24.37
CA LEU A 232 -13.21 -15.62 -25.78
C LEU A 232 -13.84 -16.65 -26.73
N LYS A 233 -13.80 -17.92 -26.34
CA LYS A 233 -14.28 -19.03 -27.16
C LYS A 233 -15.72 -18.79 -27.64
N ASP A 234 -15.93 -18.85 -28.96
CA ASP A 234 -17.22 -18.69 -29.63
C ASP A 234 -17.92 -17.32 -29.39
N ARG A 235 -17.27 -16.33 -28.76
CA ARG A 235 -17.90 -15.02 -28.47
C ARG A 235 -18.04 -14.17 -29.72
N LYS A 236 -19.29 -13.84 -30.03
CA LYS A 236 -19.72 -12.98 -31.15
C LYS A 236 -20.67 -11.91 -30.64
N LEU A 237 -20.54 -10.69 -31.13
CA LEU A 237 -21.32 -9.52 -30.69
C LEU A 237 -22.83 -9.69 -30.93
N SER A 238 -23.21 -10.50 -31.91
CA SER A 238 -24.59 -10.92 -32.19
C SER A 238 -25.22 -11.77 -31.09
N ASN A 239 -24.40 -12.50 -30.32
CA ASN A 239 -24.83 -13.50 -29.35
C ASN A 239 -24.88 -12.94 -27.91
N ILE A 240 -24.38 -11.72 -27.71
CA ILE A 240 -24.43 -11.04 -26.42
C ILE A 240 -25.87 -10.57 -26.18
N PRO A 241 -26.51 -10.95 -25.05
CA PRO A 241 -27.88 -10.55 -24.76
C PRO A 241 -27.95 -9.05 -24.49
N LYS A 242 -28.99 -8.38 -25.00
CA LYS A 242 -29.25 -6.98 -24.65
C LYS A 242 -29.81 -6.86 -23.24
N ILE A 243 -29.27 -5.92 -22.48
CA ILE A 243 -29.71 -5.58 -21.12
C ILE A 243 -30.49 -4.26 -21.12
N THR A 244 -31.39 -4.11 -20.15
CA THR A 244 -32.38 -2.99 -20.08
C THR A 244 -32.23 -2.11 -18.84
N GLN A 245 -31.31 -2.45 -17.93
CA GLN A 245 -30.99 -1.62 -16.77
C GLN A 245 -30.17 -0.40 -17.20
N SER A 246 -30.24 0.68 -16.41
CA SER A 246 -29.38 1.84 -16.64
C SER A 246 -27.92 1.48 -16.36
N VAL A 247 -27.04 1.68 -17.36
CA VAL A 247 -25.62 1.27 -17.32
C VAL A 247 -24.70 2.49 -17.27
N LEU A 248 -23.75 2.48 -16.34
CA LEU A 248 -22.61 3.38 -16.32
C LEU A 248 -21.34 2.64 -16.71
N ILE A 249 -20.85 2.91 -17.92
CA ILE A 249 -19.56 2.40 -18.42
C ILE A 249 -18.48 3.40 -17.99
N ILE A 250 -17.47 2.92 -17.26
CA ILE A 250 -16.29 3.70 -16.87
C ILE A 250 -15.07 3.09 -17.55
N TRP A 251 -14.23 3.90 -18.18
CA TRP A 251 -13.09 3.39 -18.94
C TRP A 251 -11.87 4.29 -18.83
N GLY A 252 -10.67 3.70 -18.82
CA GLY A 252 -9.41 4.43 -18.94
C GLY A 252 -9.17 4.95 -20.36
N GLU A 253 -8.75 6.20 -20.51
CA GLU A 253 -8.33 6.79 -21.79
C GLU A 253 -7.16 6.03 -22.45
N GLU A 254 -6.34 5.34 -21.65
CA GLU A 254 -5.13 4.61 -22.04
C GLU A 254 -5.16 3.13 -21.59
N ASP A 255 -6.34 2.50 -21.55
CA ASP A 255 -6.45 1.06 -21.27
C ASP A 255 -5.82 0.22 -22.41
N LYS A 256 -4.86 -0.63 -22.05
CA LYS A 256 -4.09 -1.53 -22.95
C LYS A 256 -4.50 -3.00 -22.81
N ILE A 257 -5.36 -3.33 -21.84
CA ILE A 257 -5.89 -4.67 -21.59
C ILE A 257 -7.24 -4.83 -22.28
N PHE A 258 -8.11 -3.82 -22.21
CA PHE A 258 -9.26 -3.69 -23.12
C PHE A 258 -9.28 -2.28 -23.72
N PRO A 259 -8.85 -2.09 -24.98
CA PRO A 259 -8.82 -0.79 -25.63
C PRO A 259 -10.17 -0.06 -25.61
N LEU A 260 -10.12 1.27 -25.49
CA LEU A 260 -11.30 2.14 -25.30
C LEU A 260 -12.41 1.95 -26.36
N GLU A 261 -12.07 1.50 -27.56
CA GLU A 261 -13.05 1.17 -28.59
C GLU A 261 -14.03 0.05 -28.16
N LEU A 262 -13.60 -0.90 -27.33
CA LEU A 262 -14.51 -1.91 -26.75
C LEU A 262 -15.53 -1.27 -25.81
N GLY A 263 -15.18 -0.17 -25.12
CA GLY A 263 -16.10 0.63 -24.32
C GLY A 263 -17.13 1.38 -25.17
N TYR A 264 -16.71 1.97 -26.29
CA TYR A 264 -17.63 2.59 -27.24
C TYR A 264 -18.51 1.56 -27.97
N ARG A 265 -17.97 0.38 -28.30
CA ARG A 265 -18.72 -0.75 -28.86
C ARG A 265 -19.76 -1.28 -27.87
N LEU A 266 -19.41 -1.41 -26.59
CA LEU A 266 -20.34 -1.78 -25.52
C LEU A 266 -21.46 -0.74 -25.35
N LYS A 267 -21.14 0.57 -25.36
CA LYS A 267 -22.18 1.61 -25.39
C LYS A 267 -23.10 1.45 -26.61
N ARG A 268 -22.55 1.22 -27.80
CA ARG A 268 -23.35 1.02 -29.03
C ARG A 268 -24.23 -0.23 -28.99
N HIS A 269 -23.80 -1.29 -28.29
CA HIS A 269 -24.58 -2.52 -28.12
C HIS A 269 -25.78 -2.34 -27.19
N VAL A 270 -25.57 -1.69 -26.04
CA VAL A 270 -26.63 -1.43 -25.04
C VAL A 270 -27.58 -0.31 -25.48
N GLY A 271 -27.08 0.77 -26.09
CA GLY A 271 -27.87 1.91 -26.55
C GLY A 271 -28.01 3.04 -25.53
N GLU A 272 -29.16 3.72 -25.53
CA GLU A 272 -29.39 4.96 -24.75
C GLU A 272 -29.31 4.77 -23.23
N GLU A 273 -29.60 3.57 -22.73
CA GLU A 273 -29.45 3.24 -21.30
C GLU A 273 -27.98 3.25 -20.82
N ALA A 274 -27.00 3.23 -21.75
CA ALA A 274 -25.58 3.26 -21.44
C ALA A 274 -24.95 4.65 -21.54
N LYS A 275 -24.52 5.17 -20.39
CA LYS A 275 -23.66 6.36 -20.29
C LYS A 275 -22.21 5.93 -20.18
N ILE A 276 -21.31 6.53 -20.96
CA ILE A 276 -19.86 6.26 -20.89
C ILE A 276 -19.12 7.46 -20.29
N VAL A 277 -18.21 7.19 -19.37
CA VAL A 277 -17.31 8.16 -18.74
C VAL A 277 -15.88 7.69 -18.97
N VAL A 278 -15.11 8.48 -19.73
CA VAL A 278 -13.70 8.22 -20.02
C VAL A 278 -12.83 9.00 -19.04
N ILE A 279 -12.04 8.28 -18.25
CA ILE A 279 -11.16 8.84 -17.22
C ILE A 279 -9.78 9.10 -17.85
N LYS A 280 -9.39 10.37 -17.87
CA LYS A 280 -8.16 10.81 -18.55
C LYS A 280 -6.89 10.41 -17.81
N ASN A 281 -5.83 10.13 -18.56
CA ASN A 281 -4.52 9.68 -18.05
C ASN A 281 -4.63 8.43 -17.13
N ALA A 282 -5.58 7.53 -17.39
CA ALA A 282 -5.80 6.30 -16.63
C ALA A 282 -5.94 5.10 -17.56
N GLY A 283 -5.48 3.94 -17.10
CA GLY A 283 -5.48 2.68 -17.83
C GLY A 283 -6.57 1.72 -17.37
N HIS A 284 -6.27 0.42 -17.42
CA HIS A 284 -7.18 -0.64 -17.00
C HIS A 284 -7.54 -0.54 -15.51
N ALA A 285 -6.56 -0.22 -14.65
CA ALA A 285 -6.71 -0.05 -13.21
C ALA A 285 -7.35 1.31 -12.83
N VAL A 286 -8.42 1.70 -13.54
CA VAL A 286 -9.05 3.03 -13.46
C VAL A 286 -9.51 3.42 -12.05
N ASN A 287 -9.92 2.45 -11.23
CA ASN A 287 -10.31 2.66 -9.83
C ASN A 287 -9.12 3.04 -8.93
N ILE A 288 -7.90 2.63 -9.30
CA ILE A 288 -6.67 2.89 -8.55
C ILE A 288 -5.97 4.15 -9.06
N GLU A 289 -5.93 4.39 -10.39
CA GLU A 289 -5.13 5.47 -10.97
C GLU A 289 -5.73 6.88 -10.83
N ASN A 290 -7.06 7.05 -10.87
CA ASN A 290 -7.68 8.39 -10.93
C ASN A 290 -9.11 8.45 -10.36
N MET A 291 -9.28 8.14 -9.07
CA MET A 291 -10.62 8.17 -8.46
C MET A 291 -11.16 9.59 -8.17
N ALA A 292 -10.30 10.62 -8.19
CA ALA A 292 -10.69 12.02 -7.95
C ALA A 292 -11.73 12.56 -8.96
N THR A 293 -11.84 11.93 -10.14
CA THR A 293 -12.80 12.30 -11.19
C THR A 293 -13.95 11.30 -11.36
N ALA A 294 -13.89 10.12 -10.72
CA ALA A 294 -14.87 9.04 -10.92
C ALA A 294 -16.06 9.07 -9.93
N ILE A 295 -15.96 9.77 -8.79
CA ILE A 295 -17.07 9.95 -7.83
C ILE A 295 -17.53 11.42 -7.66
N PRO A 296 -18.00 12.07 -8.74
CA PRO A 296 -18.95 13.19 -8.62
C PRO A 296 -20.30 12.94 -9.34
N CYS A 297 -20.69 11.68 -9.57
CA CYS A 297 -21.98 11.32 -10.18
C CYS A 297 -23.04 10.76 -9.19
N GLY A 298 -22.93 11.11 -7.90
CA GLY A 298 -23.92 10.72 -6.87
C GLY A 298 -25.11 11.68 -6.71
N ASN A 299 -25.07 12.87 -7.32
CA ASN A 299 -25.95 14.00 -6.97
C ASN A 299 -26.96 14.43 -8.05
N THR A 300 -27.09 13.70 -9.18
CA THR A 300 -27.83 14.22 -10.35
C THR A 300 -28.89 13.27 -10.89
N VAL A 301 -30.02 13.16 -10.18
CA VAL A 301 -31.29 12.64 -10.71
C VAL A 301 -32.43 13.56 -10.25
N VAL A 302 -33.10 14.20 -11.22
CA VAL A 302 -34.38 14.94 -11.10
C VAL A 302 -34.45 16.07 -10.06
N THR A 303 -34.08 17.28 -10.48
CA THR A 303 -35.09 18.33 -10.81
C THR A 303 -34.63 19.03 -12.09
N GLY A 304 -35.56 19.48 -12.94
CA GLY A 304 -35.26 19.83 -14.33
C GLY A 304 -35.08 21.33 -14.60
N LEU A 305 -34.23 21.67 -15.59
CA LEU A 305 -34.30 22.89 -16.39
C LEU A 305 -33.64 22.66 -17.77
N ARG A 306 -33.95 23.49 -18.77
CA ARG A 306 -33.63 23.26 -20.20
C ARG A 306 -32.21 23.71 -20.62
N PRO A 307 -31.65 23.15 -21.72
CA PRO A 307 -30.27 23.38 -22.14
C PRO A 307 -30.08 24.65 -22.99
N ARG A 308 -28.82 25.14 -23.08
CA ARG A 308 -28.35 26.03 -24.15
C ARG A 308 -26.89 25.76 -24.55
N LEU A 309 -26.64 25.97 -25.84
CA LEU A 309 -25.34 26.14 -26.54
C LEU A 309 -24.41 24.93 -26.69
N LEU A 310 -24.47 24.36 -27.90
CA LEU A 310 -23.42 23.58 -28.58
C LEU A 310 -22.46 24.52 -29.34
N SER A 311 -21.15 24.35 -29.15
CA SER A 311 -20.02 24.71 -30.04
C SER A 311 -18.73 24.38 -29.26
N SER A 312 -17.64 23.79 -29.77
CA SER A 312 -17.11 23.53 -31.12
C SER A 312 -16.22 22.26 -31.01
N LEU A 313 -16.20 21.31 -31.95
CA LEU A 313 -15.22 21.19 -33.07
C LEU A 313 -13.78 21.71 -32.74
N ASN A 314 -12.67 21.02 -33.03
CA ASN A 314 -12.49 19.74 -33.75
C ASN A 314 -11.12 19.04 -33.51
N THR A 315 -11.10 17.70 -33.68
CA THR A 315 -10.00 16.84 -34.24
C THR A 315 -8.48 17.04 -33.98
N ASN A 316 -7.85 15.93 -33.53
CA ASN A 316 -6.72 15.19 -34.19
C ASN A 316 -5.20 15.36 -33.86
N LYS A 317 -4.54 14.17 -33.93
CA LYS A 317 -3.15 13.83 -34.37
C LYS A 317 -1.92 14.00 -33.43
N TRP A 318 -1.71 12.98 -32.58
CA TRP A 318 -0.69 11.90 -32.68
C TRP A 318 0.78 12.14 -33.15
N ARG A 319 1.65 11.22 -32.67
CA ARG A 319 3.09 10.93 -32.95
C ARG A 319 4.09 11.66 -32.03
N ILE A 320 4.99 11.02 -31.26
CA ILE A 320 5.76 9.74 -31.29
C ILE A 320 7.06 9.75 -32.11
N SER A 321 8.18 9.95 -31.39
CA SER A 321 9.51 9.29 -31.50
C SER A 321 10.31 9.70 -30.24
N GLN A 322 10.93 8.86 -29.41
CA GLN A 322 11.91 7.75 -29.54
C GLN A 322 13.38 8.18 -29.70
N ALA A 323 14.26 7.43 -29.00
CA ALA A 323 15.74 7.35 -29.13
C ALA A 323 16.57 8.58 -28.64
N ARG A 324 17.85 8.47 -28.22
CA ARG A 324 18.78 7.39 -27.77
C ARG A 324 20.12 8.04 -27.29
N VAL A 325 20.93 7.37 -26.44
CA VAL A 325 22.44 7.27 -26.50
C VAL A 325 23.29 8.58 -26.40
N SER A 326 24.47 8.71 -25.75
CA SER A 326 25.40 7.77 -25.08
C SER A 326 26.28 8.40 -23.96
N THR A 327 27.15 7.55 -23.39
CA THR A 327 28.28 7.69 -22.45
C THR A 327 29.46 8.57 -22.91
N GLU A 328 30.28 9.05 -21.95
CA GLU A 328 31.77 8.90 -21.77
C GLU A 328 32.35 10.09 -20.94
N ILE A 329 33.56 10.12 -20.36
CA ILE A 329 34.43 9.25 -19.51
C ILE A 329 35.71 10.09 -19.21
N GLY A 330 36.36 9.92 -18.03
CA GLY A 330 37.66 10.53 -17.67
C GLY A 330 37.61 11.44 -16.42
N ALA A 331 38.18 11.14 -15.24
CA ALA A 331 39.56 10.81 -14.82
C ALA A 331 40.44 12.06 -14.53
N LEU A 332 41.36 12.11 -13.54
CA LEU A 332 41.69 11.28 -12.36
C LEU A 332 42.70 12.05 -11.46
N SER A 333 42.77 11.78 -10.14
CA SER A 333 43.97 12.08 -9.31
C SER A 333 44.03 11.31 -7.97
N PHE A 334 45.21 10.78 -7.63
CA PHE A 334 45.61 10.14 -6.35
C PHE A 334 46.38 11.16 -5.45
N SER A 335 46.97 10.92 -4.26
CA SER A 335 47.41 9.68 -3.57
C SER A 335 47.59 9.80 -2.03
N SER A 336 47.85 8.63 -1.42
CA SER A 336 48.47 8.21 -0.13
C SER A 336 49.53 9.12 0.57
N SER A 337 49.97 8.91 1.84
CA SER A 337 50.74 7.78 2.46
C SER A 337 51.04 8.03 3.98
N SER A 338 51.69 7.17 4.82
CA SER A 338 51.66 5.71 5.12
C SER A 338 52.64 5.33 6.31
N ILE A 339 52.73 4.04 6.73
CA ILE A 339 53.89 3.32 7.39
C ILE A 339 54.16 3.41 8.94
N PHE A 340 53.94 2.26 9.66
CA PHE A 340 54.83 1.34 10.47
C PHE A 340 56.12 1.83 11.24
N PRO A 341 56.90 1.01 12.06
CA PRO A 341 56.83 -0.44 12.48
C PRO A 341 57.21 -0.87 13.95
N ARG A 342 57.03 -2.19 14.30
CA ARG A 342 57.81 -3.06 15.28
C ARG A 342 57.83 -2.68 16.79
N ASN A 343 58.07 -3.50 17.86
CA ASN A 343 58.38 -4.92 18.21
C ASN A 343 58.22 -5.06 19.78
N LEU A 344 58.43 -6.13 20.57
CA LEU A 344 58.42 -7.63 20.53
C LEU A 344 58.81 -8.17 21.97
N THR A 345 58.80 -9.50 22.24
CA THR A 345 59.52 -10.25 23.34
C THR A 345 58.83 -10.29 24.76
N HIS A 346 58.90 -11.36 25.61
CA HIS A 346 59.40 -12.75 25.47
C HIS A 346 58.95 -13.77 26.57
N LEU A 347 59.30 -15.07 26.36
CA LEU A 347 59.39 -16.24 27.30
C LEU A 347 58.03 -16.89 27.70
N LEU A 348 57.85 -18.20 27.99
CA LEU A 348 58.59 -19.52 27.91
C LEU A 348 57.50 -20.66 27.84
N PHE A 349 57.70 -21.99 27.71
CA PHE A 349 58.86 -22.92 27.68
C PHE A 349 58.48 -24.23 26.90
N ASN A 350 59.46 -25.13 26.72
CA ASN A 350 59.50 -26.61 26.59
C ASN A 350 58.22 -27.49 26.40
N SER A 351 58.26 -28.63 25.70
CA SER A 351 59.31 -29.22 24.81
C SER A 351 58.81 -30.46 24.01
N TRP A 352 59.57 -30.81 22.96
CA TRP A 352 59.71 -32.13 22.27
C TRP A 352 59.56 -33.41 23.14
N SER A 353 59.34 -34.65 22.66
CA SER A 353 59.07 -35.28 21.32
C SER A 353 58.69 -36.79 21.51
N PRO A 354 58.94 -37.77 20.59
CA PRO A 354 58.18 -38.07 19.35
C PRO A 354 57.76 -39.57 19.20
N LYS A 355 56.90 -39.92 18.20
CA LYS A 355 57.09 -41.03 17.20
C LYS A 355 55.81 -41.36 16.37
N ILE A 356 56.02 -42.10 15.29
CA ILE A 356 55.13 -42.50 14.16
C ILE A 356 55.14 -44.07 14.17
N PRO A 357 54.05 -44.84 13.87
CA PRO A 357 53.34 -44.85 12.57
C PRO A 357 51.81 -45.14 12.55
N CYS A 358 51.25 -45.15 11.34
CA CYS A 358 49.83 -45.43 11.03
C CYS A 358 49.46 -46.92 11.10
N HIS A 359 48.16 -47.22 11.29
CA HIS A 359 47.47 -48.36 10.64
C HIS A 359 45.94 -48.11 10.55
N HIS A 360 45.20 -49.07 9.98
CA HIS A 360 43.88 -48.85 9.34
C HIS A 360 42.64 -48.76 10.26
N LEU A 361 41.65 -48.02 9.76
CA LEU A 361 40.20 -48.25 9.81
C LEU A 361 39.58 -48.84 11.11
N ALA A 362 38.95 -47.97 11.90
CA ALA A 362 37.75 -48.32 12.65
C ALA A 362 36.74 -47.15 12.63
N ARG A 363 35.55 -47.37 12.06
CA ARG A 363 34.50 -46.35 11.93
C ARG A 363 33.75 -46.20 13.28
N ARG A 364 34.35 -45.51 14.24
CA ARG A 364 33.75 -45.30 15.58
C ARG A 364 32.82 -44.09 15.57
N LEU A 365 31.51 -44.32 15.75
CA LEU A 365 30.49 -43.26 15.72
C LEU A 365 30.54 -42.44 17.03
N ILE A 366 31.24 -41.31 17.00
CA ILE A 366 31.36 -40.43 18.16
C ILE A 366 30.07 -39.64 18.35
N VAL A 367 29.20 -40.12 19.25
CA VAL A 367 28.14 -39.30 19.84
C VAL A 367 28.82 -38.24 20.72
N LYS A 368 28.85 -36.99 20.25
CA LYS A 368 29.26 -35.86 21.09
C LYS A 368 28.19 -35.62 22.15
N ALA A 369 28.53 -35.83 23.41
CA ALA A 369 27.75 -35.29 24.52
C ALA A 369 27.61 -33.76 24.35
N ALA A 370 26.42 -33.23 24.61
CA ALA A 370 26.17 -31.79 24.51
C ALA A 370 27.04 -31.03 25.53
N ARG A 371 27.68 -29.95 25.10
CA ARG A 371 28.53 -29.13 25.98
C ARG A 371 27.69 -28.36 26.99
N ASP A 372 28.12 -28.42 28.24
CA ASP A 372 27.57 -27.67 29.36
C ASP A 372 27.85 -26.16 29.17
N TYR A 373 26.84 -25.30 29.36
CA TYR A 373 26.97 -23.84 29.26
C TYR A 373 28.11 -23.26 30.11
N TYR A 374 28.36 -23.81 31.31
CA TYR A 374 29.48 -23.39 32.14
C TYR A 374 30.83 -23.67 31.46
N SER A 375 30.96 -24.79 30.75
CA SER A 375 32.17 -25.13 29.99
C SER A 375 32.30 -24.37 28.67
N ILE A 376 31.19 -23.91 28.09
CA ILE A 376 31.18 -23.02 26.90
C ILE A 376 31.68 -21.62 27.26
N LEU A 377 31.27 -21.07 28.42
CA LEU A 377 31.78 -19.79 28.93
C LEU A 377 33.15 -19.91 29.63
N GLY A 378 33.61 -21.12 29.94
CA GLY A 378 34.88 -21.36 30.64
C GLY A 378 34.88 -20.93 32.10
N VAL A 379 33.74 -21.07 32.79
CA VAL A 379 33.53 -20.65 34.19
C VAL A 379 33.08 -21.81 35.07
N SER A 380 33.27 -21.70 36.38
CA SER A 380 32.78 -22.68 37.36
C SER A 380 31.25 -22.68 37.48
N LYS A 381 30.64 -23.79 37.88
CA LYS A 381 29.20 -23.85 38.19
C LYS A 381 28.80 -22.90 39.32
N ASN A 382 29.73 -22.62 40.24
CA ASN A 382 29.54 -21.69 41.35
C ASN A 382 29.92 -20.24 41.00
N ALA A 383 30.12 -19.90 39.72
CA ALA A 383 30.53 -18.56 39.29
C ALA A 383 29.45 -17.50 39.58
N SER A 384 29.89 -16.30 39.95
CA SER A 384 29.00 -15.15 40.17
C SER A 384 28.51 -14.56 38.83
N LYS A 385 27.42 -13.79 38.86
CA LYS A 385 26.94 -13.06 37.67
C LYS A 385 28.01 -12.14 37.07
N SER A 386 28.86 -11.54 37.91
CA SER A 386 30.02 -10.74 37.51
C SER A 386 31.02 -11.54 36.67
N ASP A 387 31.35 -12.76 37.10
CA ASP A 387 32.31 -13.64 36.41
C ASP A 387 31.75 -14.12 35.06
N ILE A 388 30.49 -14.57 35.06
CA ILE A 388 29.75 -15.01 33.86
C ILE A 388 29.68 -13.87 32.83
N LYS A 389 29.36 -12.65 33.26
CA LYS A 389 29.33 -11.44 32.42
C LYS A 389 30.73 -11.01 31.94
N SER A 390 31.77 -11.22 32.74
CA SER A 390 33.16 -10.94 32.37
C SER A 390 33.68 -11.92 31.32
N ALA A 391 33.43 -13.22 31.53
CA ALA A 391 33.78 -14.29 30.61
C ALA A 391 33.08 -14.14 29.25
N TYR A 392 31.76 -13.89 29.25
CA TYR A 392 31.02 -13.56 28.02
C TYR A 392 31.63 -12.36 27.30
N ARG A 393 31.89 -11.25 27.99
CA ARG A 393 32.54 -10.05 27.39
C ARG A 393 33.96 -10.30 26.87
N LYS A 394 34.66 -11.34 27.33
CA LYS A 394 35.96 -11.75 26.78
C LYS A 394 35.78 -12.60 25.52
N LEU A 395 34.92 -13.61 25.58
CA LEU A 395 34.67 -14.54 24.48
C LEU A 395 33.93 -13.90 23.30
N ALA A 396 32.92 -13.06 23.56
CA ALA A 396 32.15 -12.37 22.52
C ALA A 396 33.02 -11.43 21.67
N ARG A 397 34.03 -10.77 22.26
CA ARG A 397 34.99 -9.94 21.49
C ARG A 397 35.95 -10.79 20.64
N ASN A 398 36.34 -11.97 21.13
CA ASN A 398 37.26 -12.87 20.43
C ASN A 398 36.61 -13.66 19.27
N TYR A 399 35.28 -13.77 19.27
CA TYR A 399 34.50 -14.49 18.26
C TYR A 399 33.44 -13.63 17.55
N HIS A 400 33.51 -12.30 17.67
CA HIS A 400 32.61 -11.39 16.93
C HIS A 400 32.82 -11.55 15.42
N PRO A 401 31.77 -11.66 14.59
CA PRO A 401 31.92 -11.94 13.15
C PRO A 401 32.75 -10.87 12.39
N ASP A 402 32.70 -9.61 12.83
CA ASP A 402 33.51 -8.54 12.23
C ASP A 402 35.01 -8.63 12.56
N VAL A 403 35.34 -9.23 13.72
CA VAL A 403 36.69 -9.29 14.29
C VAL A 403 37.38 -10.62 13.97
N ASN A 404 36.62 -11.72 13.93
CA ASN A 404 37.14 -13.06 13.71
C ASN A 404 36.40 -13.73 12.54
N LYS A 405 37.16 -13.97 11.46
CA LYS A 405 36.66 -14.56 10.19
C LYS A 405 37.05 -16.03 10.01
N GLU A 406 37.47 -16.72 11.08
CA GLU A 406 37.74 -18.16 11.05
C GLU A 406 36.48 -18.99 10.79
N ALA A 407 36.62 -20.08 10.02
CA ALA A 407 35.54 -21.02 9.78
C ALA A 407 35.02 -21.62 11.10
N GLY A 408 33.78 -21.29 11.47
CA GLY A 408 33.15 -21.71 12.72
C GLY A 408 33.27 -20.73 13.89
N ALA A 409 33.84 -19.53 13.72
CA ALA A 409 33.77 -18.48 14.73
C ALA A 409 32.33 -18.08 15.07
N GLU A 410 31.48 -17.90 14.05
CA GLU A 410 30.05 -17.58 14.19
C GLU A 410 29.28 -18.64 15.00
N GLN A 411 29.56 -19.92 14.77
CA GLN A 411 28.92 -21.03 15.50
C GLN A 411 29.31 -21.03 16.98
N LYS A 412 30.60 -20.76 17.29
CA LYS A 412 31.05 -20.55 18.68
C LYS A 412 30.37 -19.33 19.31
N PHE A 413 30.25 -18.21 18.58
CA PHE A 413 29.60 -16.99 19.06
C PHE A 413 28.11 -17.21 19.40
N LYS A 414 27.41 -18.03 18.62
CA LYS A 414 26.05 -18.51 18.91
C LYS A 414 26.01 -19.35 20.19
N GLU A 415 26.86 -20.39 20.30
CA GLU A 415 26.97 -21.22 21.51
C GLU A 415 27.29 -20.39 22.78
N ILE A 416 28.17 -19.40 22.66
CA ILE A 416 28.57 -18.47 23.75
C ILE A 416 27.42 -17.54 24.16
N SER A 417 26.60 -17.10 23.20
CA SER A 417 25.47 -16.21 23.48
C SER A 417 24.29 -16.97 24.10
N GLU A 418 23.98 -18.18 23.59
CA GLU A 418 23.04 -19.14 24.19
C GLU A 418 23.42 -19.44 25.66
N ALA A 419 24.71 -19.70 25.91
CA ALA A 419 25.22 -19.94 27.26
C ALA A 419 25.10 -18.73 28.20
N TYR A 420 25.29 -17.51 27.69
CA TYR A 420 25.15 -16.29 28.50
C TYR A 420 23.70 -15.95 28.80
N GLU A 421 22.78 -16.15 27.85
CA GLU A 421 21.34 -15.91 28.07
C GLU A 421 20.78 -16.80 29.20
N VAL A 422 21.15 -18.08 29.21
CA VAL A 422 20.70 -19.04 30.23
C VAL A 422 21.35 -18.78 31.60
N LEU A 423 22.64 -18.41 31.64
CA LEU A 423 23.39 -18.31 32.90
C LEU A 423 23.43 -16.91 33.53
N SER A 424 22.93 -15.87 32.86
CA SER A 424 22.86 -14.50 33.41
C SER A 424 21.57 -14.18 34.17
N ASP A 425 20.50 -14.90 33.83
CA ASP A 425 19.19 -14.87 34.50
C ASP A 425 19.12 -15.94 35.61
N ASP A 426 18.54 -15.63 36.77
CA ASP A 426 18.52 -16.57 37.90
C ASP A 426 17.51 -17.71 37.71
N GLU A 427 16.37 -17.44 37.08
CA GLU A 427 15.31 -18.43 36.90
C GLU A 427 15.73 -19.44 35.83
N LYS A 428 16.17 -18.97 34.65
CA LYS A 428 16.74 -19.82 33.58
C LYS A 428 17.94 -20.62 34.08
N ARG A 429 18.84 -20.01 34.87
CA ARG A 429 19.97 -20.71 35.49
C ARG A 429 19.48 -21.80 36.45
N SER A 430 18.51 -21.52 37.31
CA SER A 430 17.98 -22.51 38.26
C SER A 430 17.29 -23.69 37.58
N ILE A 431 16.60 -23.45 36.45
CA ILE A 431 15.96 -24.47 35.61
C ILE A 431 17.04 -25.32 34.93
N TYR A 432 18.07 -24.68 34.36
CA TYR A 432 19.20 -25.36 33.73
C TYR A 432 20.03 -26.19 34.72
N ASP A 433 20.30 -25.66 35.92
CA ASP A 433 21.05 -26.37 36.97
C ASP A 433 20.28 -27.57 37.53
N ARG A 434 18.95 -27.55 37.47
CA ARG A 434 18.06 -28.62 37.97
C ARG A 434 17.69 -29.67 36.91
N TYR A 435 17.57 -29.28 35.64
CA TYR A 435 17.02 -30.13 34.56
C TYR A 435 17.84 -30.14 33.26
N GLY A 436 19.01 -29.47 33.23
CA GLY A 436 19.87 -29.37 32.06
C GLY A 436 19.24 -28.63 30.87
N LYS A 437 19.77 -28.87 29.67
CA LYS A 437 19.26 -28.24 28.43
C LYS A 437 17.84 -28.69 28.05
N ASP A 438 17.36 -29.81 28.58
CA ASP A 438 16.04 -30.35 28.25
C ASP A 438 14.92 -29.69 29.07
N GLY A 439 15.19 -29.26 30.30
CA GLY A 439 14.24 -28.45 31.09
C GLY A 439 13.86 -27.13 30.41
N LEU A 440 14.82 -26.51 29.70
CA LEU A 440 14.59 -25.27 28.94
C LEU A 440 13.66 -25.46 27.73
N LYS A 441 13.50 -26.70 27.22
CA LYS A 441 12.62 -26.99 26.08
C LYS A 441 11.13 -27.04 26.47
N GLY A 442 10.84 -27.20 27.76
CA GLY A 442 9.46 -27.20 28.29
C GLY A 442 8.77 -25.83 28.25
N SER A 443 9.55 -24.75 28.08
CA SER A 443 9.04 -23.37 28.09
C SER A 443 8.79 -22.79 26.68
N THR A 444 8.94 -23.59 25.61
CA THR A 444 9.10 -23.08 24.25
C THR A 444 8.12 -23.70 23.26
N MET A 445 6.83 -23.39 23.42
CA MET A 445 5.83 -23.62 22.36
C MET A 445 5.74 -22.38 21.46
N ASP A 446 6.27 -22.51 20.25
CA ASP A 446 6.02 -21.68 19.06
C ASP A 446 6.25 -20.16 19.18
N MET A 447 7.52 -19.74 19.26
CA MET A 447 7.97 -18.37 18.99
C MET A 447 9.23 -18.39 18.10
N ALA A 448 9.05 -18.12 16.81
CA ALA A 448 10.11 -18.32 15.80
C ALA A 448 10.28 -17.17 14.80
N ASP A 449 9.90 -15.93 15.15
CA ASP A 449 10.48 -14.73 14.50
C ASP A 449 10.31 -13.46 15.36
N PHE A 450 11.40 -12.91 15.90
CA PHE A 450 11.50 -11.52 16.38
C PHE A 450 12.96 -11.08 16.50
N THR A 451 13.38 -10.10 15.69
CA THR A 451 14.80 -9.76 15.50
C THR A 451 15.35 -8.71 16.49
N ASN A 452 14.68 -8.45 17.63
CA ASN A 452 15.17 -7.50 18.64
C ASN A 452 14.75 -7.88 20.08
N PRO A 453 15.64 -8.45 20.92
CA PRO A 453 15.29 -8.92 22.27
C PRO A 453 14.95 -7.84 23.32
N PHE A 454 15.22 -6.56 23.06
CA PHE A 454 15.12 -5.50 24.07
C PHE A 454 13.66 -5.07 24.37
N ASP A 455 12.80 -5.04 23.35
CA ASP A 455 11.39 -4.65 23.49
C ASP A 455 10.54 -5.74 24.17
N LEU A 456 10.93 -7.01 24.01
CA LEU A 456 10.27 -8.13 24.70
C LEU A 456 10.44 -8.03 26.22
N PHE A 457 11.64 -7.65 26.70
CA PHE A 457 11.87 -7.50 28.14
C PHE A 457 11.07 -6.33 28.74
N SER A 458 10.88 -5.24 27.98
CA SER A 458 10.05 -4.10 28.39
C SER A 458 8.58 -4.48 28.51
N SER A 459 8.05 -5.30 27.60
CA SER A 459 6.66 -5.78 27.66
C SER A 459 6.42 -6.87 28.70
N LEU A 460 7.45 -7.66 29.07
CA LEU A 460 7.35 -8.67 30.13
C LEU A 460 7.47 -8.07 31.55
N PHE A 461 8.31 -7.06 31.76
CA PHE A 461 8.34 -6.33 33.04
C PHE A 461 7.05 -5.52 33.27
N ASP A 462 6.39 -5.08 32.21
CA ASP A 462 5.06 -4.45 32.27
C ASP A 462 3.93 -5.48 32.48
N MET A 463 4.17 -6.79 32.35
CA MET A 463 3.16 -7.82 32.64
C MET A 463 3.00 -8.12 34.14
N ASP A 464 4.10 -8.22 34.90
CA ASP A 464 4.01 -8.54 36.34
C ASP A 464 3.57 -7.34 37.18
N ILE A 465 3.96 -6.12 36.80
CA ILE A 465 3.47 -4.88 37.44
C ILE A 465 1.97 -4.65 37.17
N ARG A 466 1.47 -5.02 35.98
CA ARG A 466 0.03 -4.88 35.64
C ARG A 466 -0.89 -5.86 36.36
N ASN A 467 -0.37 -6.93 36.96
CA ASN A 467 -1.22 -7.90 37.66
C ASN A 467 -1.74 -7.39 39.03
N ARG A 468 -1.43 -6.14 39.41
CA ARG A 468 -2.09 -5.40 40.51
C ARG A 468 -3.23 -4.48 40.03
N GLY A 469 -4.14 -5.08 39.26
CA GLY A 469 -5.51 -4.61 39.07
C GLY A 469 -5.77 -3.84 37.77
N ALA A 470 -6.69 -4.35 36.97
CA ALA A 470 -7.38 -3.60 35.92
C ALA A 470 -8.31 -2.54 36.55
N ARG A 471 -7.71 -1.44 37.02
CA ARG A 471 -8.41 -0.31 37.63
C ARG A 471 -9.29 0.44 36.62
N ASN A 472 -10.28 1.16 37.14
CA ASN A 472 -10.92 2.30 36.46
C ASN A 472 -9.93 3.47 36.31
N MET A 473 -8.95 3.31 35.43
CA MET A 473 -8.01 4.37 35.08
C MET A 473 -8.56 5.20 33.92
N ALA A 474 -8.21 6.48 33.96
CA ALA A 474 -8.22 7.35 32.80
C ALA A 474 -7.50 6.67 31.63
N ALA A 475 -8.12 6.63 30.45
CA ALA A 475 -7.55 6.06 29.23
C ALA A 475 -7.54 7.13 28.14
N ASP A 476 -6.35 7.43 27.61
CA ASP A 476 -6.15 8.56 26.69
C ASP A 476 -6.92 8.40 25.38
N GLY A 477 -7.17 9.54 24.74
CA GLY A 477 -7.98 9.67 23.55
C GLY A 477 -7.25 9.22 22.29
N GLU A 478 -8.02 8.67 21.35
CA GLU A 478 -7.51 8.25 20.05
C GLU A 478 -7.07 9.46 19.21
N ASP A 479 -5.88 9.38 18.60
CA ASP A 479 -5.41 10.35 17.62
C ASP A 479 -6.34 10.37 16.38
N LEU A 480 -6.53 11.55 15.80
CA LEU A 480 -7.28 11.73 14.56
C LEU A 480 -6.36 12.06 13.39
N ILE A 481 -6.72 11.59 12.20
CA ILE A 481 -6.00 11.88 10.94
C ILE A 481 -6.95 12.58 9.97
N CYS A 482 -6.52 13.70 9.40
CA CYS A 482 -7.25 14.48 8.41
C CYS A 482 -6.34 14.82 7.21
N ASN A 483 -6.89 14.86 5.99
CA ASN A 483 -6.16 15.30 4.80
C ASN A 483 -6.52 16.75 4.48
N LEU A 484 -5.51 17.62 4.38
CA LEU A 484 -5.68 19.02 3.97
C LEU A 484 -5.12 19.21 2.56
N VAL A 485 -6.01 19.39 1.59
CA VAL A 485 -5.64 19.65 0.20
C VAL A 485 -5.28 21.13 0.00
N LEU A 486 -4.10 21.38 -0.57
CA LEU A 486 -3.58 22.71 -0.88
C LEU A 486 -3.26 22.81 -2.38
N THR A 487 -3.43 23.99 -2.94
CA THR A 487 -2.84 24.32 -4.25
C THR A 487 -1.33 24.53 -4.12
N PHE A 488 -0.59 24.35 -5.22
CA PHE A 488 0.85 24.62 -5.25
C PHE A 488 1.21 26.03 -4.71
N LYS A 489 0.42 27.07 -5.02
CA LYS A 489 0.68 28.44 -4.54
C LYS A 489 0.46 28.58 -3.03
N GLU A 490 -0.56 27.94 -2.46
CA GLU A 490 -0.76 27.92 -1.01
C GLU A 490 0.39 27.18 -0.30
N ALA A 491 0.92 26.10 -0.90
CA ALA A 491 2.11 25.42 -0.37
C ALA A 491 3.38 26.26 -0.47
N VAL A 492 3.53 27.10 -1.52
CA VAL A 492 4.63 28.06 -1.66
C VAL A 492 4.59 29.12 -0.57
N PHE A 493 3.46 29.83 -0.42
CA PHE A 493 3.39 31.02 0.45
C PHE A 493 3.01 30.72 1.90
N GLY A 494 2.48 29.53 2.18
CA GLY A 494 1.79 29.22 3.43
C GLY A 494 0.37 29.79 3.41
N VAL A 495 -0.51 29.26 4.25
CA VAL A 495 -1.91 29.68 4.32
C VAL A 495 -2.48 29.39 5.71
N GLU A 496 -3.39 30.23 6.18
CA GLU A 496 -4.25 29.92 7.32
C GLU A 496 -5.58 29.38 6.81
N LYS A 497 -5.92 28.14 7.19
CA LYS A 497 -7.18 27.48 6.80
C LYS A 497 -7.90 26.94 8.03
N GLU A 498 -9.20 27.16 8.09
CA GLU A 498 -10.08 26.39 8.98
C GLU A 498 -10.32 25.00 8.40
N ILE A 499 -10.35 23.98 9.27
CA ILE A 499 -10.88 22.65 8.96
C ILE A 499 -12.00 22.28 9.95
N ASP A 500 -13.06 21.66 9.43
CA ASP A 500 -14.15 21.09 10.22
C ASP A 500 -13.83 19.63 10.59
N VAL A 501 -13.58 19.35 11.87
CA VAL A 501 -13.19 18.03 12.37
C VAL A 501 -14.29 17.46 13.26
N SER A 502 -14.84 16.30 12.86
CA SER A 502 -15.78 15.52 13.68
C SER A 502 -15.00 14.62 14.66
N ARG A 503 -14.90 15.05 15.92
CA ARG A 503 -14.22 14.32 17.00
C ARG A 503 -15.19 13.85 18.08
N LEU A 504 -14.75 12.94 18.95
CA LEU A 504 -15.40 12.68 20.23
C LEU A 504 -14.92 13.73 21.23
N ASP A 505 -15.84 14.46 21.85
CA ASP A 505 -15.59 15.42 22.93
C ASP A 505 -16.21 14.91 24.24
N ASN A 506 -15.84 15.46 25.39
CA ASN A 506 -16.51 15.12 26.65
C ASN A 506 -18.02 15.42 26.59
N CYS A 507 -18.83 14.53 27.16
CA CYS A 507 -20.28 14.70 27.23
C CYS A 507 -20.63 15.83 28.20
N THR A 508 -21.20 16.91 27.66
CA THR A 508 -21.64 18.13 28.37
C THR A 508 -22.70 17.92 29.47
N THR A 509 -23.16 16.69 29.69
CA THR A 509 -24.06 16.34 30.80
C THR A 509 -23.35 15.60 31.92
N CYS A 510 -22.20 14.95 31.69
CA CYS A 510 -21.52 14.14 32.71
C CYS A 510 -19.98 14.29 32.73
N ASP A 511 -19.45 15.27 32.00
CA ASP A 511 -18.05 15.71 31.99
C ASP A 511 -17.02 14.58 31.87
N GLY A 512 -17.29 13.59 31.01
CA GLY A 512 -16.39 12.46 30.75
C GLY A 512 -16.58 11.25 31.69
N SER A 513 -17.40 11.35 32.74
CA SER A 513 -17.60 10.27 33.72
C SER A 513 -18.46 9.10 33.21
N GLY A 514 -19.39 9.38 32.29
CA GLY A 514 -20.37 8.40 31.77
C GLY A 514 -21.58 8.17 32.68
N ALA A 515 -21.49 8.48 33.98
CA ALA A 515 -22.59 8.33 34.94
C ALA A 515 -23.61 9.47 34.84
N LYS A 516 -24.85 9.21 35.26
CA LYS A 516 -25.91 10.22 35.36
C LYS A 516 -25.60 11.20 36.52
N PRO A 517 -25.67 12.54 36.32
CA PRO A 517 -25.39 13.51 37.37
C PRO A 517 -26.17 13.26 38.66
N GLY A 518 -25.50 13.44 39.81
CA GLY A 518 -26.08 13.17 41.13
C GLY A 518 -26.15 11.69 41.53
N THR A 519 -25.93 10.74 40.61
CA THR A 519 -25.82 9.31 40.96
C THR A 519 -24.41 8.95 41.42
N LYS A 520 -24.28 7.89 42.22
CA LYS A 520 -23.00 7.34 42.67
C LYS A 520 -22.71 6.03 41.92
N ALA A 521 -21.42 5.73 41.73
CA ALA A 521 -20.99 4.41 41.32
C ALA A 521 -21.02 3.44 42.52
N TYR A 522 -21.35 2.18 42.25
CA TYR A 522 -21.39 1.08 43.22
C TYR A 522 -20.46 -0.05 42.74
N THR A 523 -19.71 -0.65 43.66
CA THR A 523 -18.84 -1.79 43.34
C THR A 523 -19.64 -2.94 42.72
N CYS A 524 -19.20 -3.45 41.57
CA CYS A 524 -19.88 -4.53 40.86
C CYS A 524 -19.81 -5.82 41.70
N THR A 525 -20.97 -6.32 42.12
CA THR A 525 -21.09 -7.51 42.96
C THR A 525 -20.64 -8.79 42.25
N THR A 526 -20.83 -8.88 40.93
CA THR A 526 -20.47 -10.06 40.12
C THR A 526 -18.95 -10.31 40.02
N CYS A 527 -18.11 -9.28 40.20
CA CYS A 527 -16.66 -9.40 40.18
C CYS A 527 -15.96 -8.84 41.44
N GLY A 528 -16.72 -8.46 42.47
CA GLY A 528 -16.16 -7.86 43.69
C GLY A 528 -15.28 -6.63 43.44
N GLY A 529 -15.57 -5.84 42.41
CA GLY A 529 -14.76 -4.69 42.00
C GLY A 529 -13.63 -4.99 41.01
N GLN A 530 -13.31 -6.26 40.71
CA GLN A 530 -12.11 -6.63 39.94
C GLN A 530 -12.24 -6.43 38.42
N GLY A 531 -13.43 -6.11 37.91
CA GLY A 531 -13.72 -5.93 36.48
C GLY A 531 -13.71 -7.22 35.64
N GLN A 532 -13.12 -8.30 36.15
CA GLN A 532 -12.98 -9.59 35.47
C GLN A 532 -13.56 -10.72 36.32
N VAL A 533 -13.85 -11.87 35.69
CA VAL A 533 -14.35 -13.09 36.35
C VAL A 533 -13.60 -14.31 35.83
N VAL A 534 -13.24 -15.24 36.72
CA VAL A 534 -12.55 -16.48 36.34
C VAL A 534 -13.58 -17.57 36.08
N SER A 535 -13.67 -18.02 34.84
CA SER A 535 -14.53 -19.14 34.43
C SER A 535 -13.73 -20.43 34.42
N SER A 536 -14.14 -21.42 35.20
CA SER A 536 -13.51 -22.74 35.24
C SER A 536 -14.36 -23.79 34.52
N SER A 537 -13.87 -24.28 33.38
CA SER A 537 -14.49 -25.37 32.62
C SER A 537 -13.74 -26.67 32.89
N ARG A 538 -14.46 -27.71 33.34
CA ARG A 538 -13.90 -29.06 33.48
C ARG A 538 -13.89 -29.74 32.11
N THR A 539 -12.72 -30.16 31.66
CA THR A 539 -12.53 -30.93 30.42
C THR A 539 -11.97 -32.32 30.75
N PRO A 540 -12.03 -33.30 29.84
CA PRO A 540 -11.40 -34.62 30.03
C PRO A 540 -9.87 -34.56 30.23
N LEU A 541 -9.23 -33.42 29.90
CA LEU A 541 -7.80 -33.16 30.08
C LEU A 541 -7.47 -32.39 31.37
N GLY A 542 -8.48 -32.02 32.17
CA GLY A 542 -8.31 -31.29 33.43
C GLY A 542 -9.20 -30.04 33.55
N VAL A 543 -8.99 -29.27 34.62
CA VAL A 543 -9.70 -28.02 34.86
C VAL A 543 -9.02 -26.90 34.07
N PHE A 544 -9.68 -26.40 33.03
CA PHE A 544 -9.22 -25.23 32.30
C PHE A 544 -9.84 -23.97 32.92
N GLN A 545 -9.01 -22.97 33.24
CA GLN A 545 -9.44 -21.69 33.79
C GLN A 545 -9.20 -20.59 32.78
N GLN A 546 -10.27 -19.88 32.40
CA GLN A 546 -10.22 -18.74 31.49
C GLN A 546 -10.71 -17.48 32.22
N VAL A 547 -9.87 -16.45 32.25
CA VAL A 547 -10.28 -15.13 32.75
C VAL A 547 -11.11 -14.44 31.66
N MET A 548 -12.28 -13.93 32.03
CA MET A 548 -13.17 -13.18 31.14
C MET A 548 -13.46 -11.79 31.71
N THR A 549 -13.76 -10.85 30.81
CA THR A 549 -14.28 -9.54 31.20
C THR A 549 -15.64 -9.73 31.89
N CYS A 550 -15.85 -9.12 33.06
CA CYS A 550 -17.11 -9.25 33.80
C CYS A 550 -18.25 -8.61 32.99
N SER A 551 -19.26 -9.41 32.64
CA SER A 551 -20.41 -8.98 31.84
C SER A 551 -21.23 -7.88 32.52
N ALA A 552 -21.47 -8.00 33.83
CA ALA A 552 -22.32 -7.08 34.59
C ALA A 552 -21.80 -5.63 34.68
N CYS A 553 -20.48 -5.42 34.58
CA CYS A 553 -19.86 -4.08 34.56
C CYS A 553 -19.01 -3.82 33.31
N SER A 554 -19.07 -4.69 32.30
CA SER A 554 -18.29 -4.61 31.05
C SER A 554 -16.80 -4.29 31.25
N GLY A 555 -16.15 -4.93 32.22
CA GLY A 555 -14.73 -4.72 32.54
C GLY A 555 -14.42 -3.67 33.60
N THR A 556 -15.39 -2.84 33.98
CA THR A 556 -15.11 -1.58 34.70
C THR A 556 -15.17 -1.68 36.24
N GLY A 557 -15.36 -2.86 36.82
CA GLY A 557 -15.39 -3.07 38.28
C GLY A 557 -16.54 -2.39 39.05
N GLU A 558 -17.22 -1.42 38.46
CA GLU A 558 -18.25 -0.60 39.07
C GLU A 558 -19.50 -0.55 38.18
N THR A 559 -20.64 -0.27 38.79
CA THR A 559 -21.93 -0.10 38.12
C THR A 559 -22.52 1.25 38.52
N PHE A 560 -23.06 1.98 37.55
CA PHE A 560 -23.68 3.29 37.74
C PHE A 560 -24.88 3.43 36.80
N THR A 561 -25.81 4.34 37.12
CA THR A 561 -26.87 4.71 36.17
C THR A 561 -26.25 5.45 34.99
N PRO A 562 -26.37 4.97 33.74
CA PRO A 562 -25.73 5.61 32.59
C PRO A 562 -26.32 7.00 32.34
N CYS A 563 -25.47 7.94 31.91
CA CYS A 563 -25.89 9.27 31.50
C CYS A 563 -26.80 9.21 30.27
N ASP A 564 -28.00 9.79 30.37
CA ASP A 564 -29.06 9.68 29.36
C ASP A 564 -28.63 10.22 27.98
N LYS A 565 -27.68 11.17 27.94
CA LYS A 565 -27.21 11.81 26.71
C LYS A 565 -26.16 11.01 25.93
N CYS A 566 -25.31 10.25 26.62
CA CYS A 566 -24.18 9.52 25.99
C CYS A 566 -24.20 8.00 26.22
N GLY A 567 -25.29 7.45 26.78
CA GLY A 567 -25.48 6.01 26.98
C GLY A 567 -24.42 5.32 27.85
N GLY A 568 -23.63 6.08 28.62
CA GLY A 568 -22.54 5.56 29.45
C GLY A 568 -21.10 5.68 28.91
N ASP A 569 -20.84 6.03 27.65
CA ASP A 569 -19.45 6.15 27.13
C ASP A 569 -18.69 7.39 27.68
N GLY A 570 -19.41 8.37 28.22
CA GLY A 570 -18.86 9.62 28.77
C GLY A 570 -18.54 10.69 27.73
N ARG A 571 -18.60 10.37 26.44
CA ARG A 571 -18.22 11.24 25.32
C ARG A 571 -19.36 11.40 24.32
N GLU A 572 -19.34 12.48 23.55
CA GLU A 572 -20.32 12.79 22.51
C GLU A 572 -19.62 13.30 21.24
N ARG A 573 -20.11 12.94 20.05
CA ARG A 573 -19.51 13.37 18.78
C ARG A 573 -19.86 14.83 18.49
N LYS A 574 -18.85 15.68 18.29
CA LYS A 574 -18.99 17.10 17.93
C LYS A 574 -18.16 17.42 16.69
N SER A 575 -18.67 18.29 15.83
CA SER A 575 -17.87 18.94 14.79
C SER A 575 -17.29 20.23 15.35
N LYS A 576 -15.98 20.41 15.23
CA LYS A 576 -15.25 21.59 15.70
C LYS A 576 -14.44 22.20 14.56
N LYS A 577 -14.52 23.52 14.42
CA LYS A 577 -13.62 24.27 13.53
C LYS A 577 -12.29 24.51 14.20
N ILE A 578 -11.22 24.18 13.49
CA ILE A 578 -9.84 24.33 13.95
C ILE A 578 -9.10 25.15 12.89
N SER A 579 -8.61 26.33 13.27
CA SER A 579 -7.78 27.17 12.40
C SER A 579 -6.33 26.70 12.44
N LEU A 580 -5.74 26.48 11.25
CA LEU A 580 -4.42 25.91 11.07
C LEU A 580 -3.53 26.83 10.24
N LYS A 581 -2.40 27.23 10.82
CA LYS A 581 -1.34 27.98 10.15
C LYS A 581 -0.38 27.02 9.44
N VAL A 582 -0.57 26.83 8.14
CA VAL A 582 0.34 26.04 7.30
C VAL A 582 1.58 26.89 6.97
N PRO A 583 2.81 26.45 7.30
CA PRO A 583 4.02 27.22 7.00
C PRO A 583 4.34 27.23 5.51
N ALA A 584 5.04 28.27 5.06
CA ALA A 584 5.52 28.41 3.68
C ALA A 584 6.57 27.33 3.34
N GLY A 585 6.44 26.71 2.17
CA GLY A 585 7.39 25.72 1.66
C GLY A 585 7.09 24.25 2.00
N VAL A 586 5.96 23.97 2.67
CA VAL A 586 5.49 22.60 2.96
C VAL A 586 5.45 21.73 1.70
N ASP A 587 5.61 20.42 1.88
CA ASP A 587 5.59 19.45 0.78
C ASP A 587 4.48 18.40 0.93
N SER A 588 4.12 17.75 -0.18
CA SER A 588 3.06 16.74 -0.18
C SER A 588 3.45 15.54 0.71
N GLY A 589 2.54 15.09 1.56
CA GLY A 589 2.79 14.09 2.61
C GLY A 589 3.33 14.67 3.93
N SER A 590 3.60 15.97 4.03
CA SER A 590 3.98 16.63 5.29
C SER A 590 2.87 16.46 6.34
N ARG A 591 3.24 16.23 7.60
CA ARG A 591 2.29 16.03 8.72
C ARG A 591 2.39 17.18 9.72
N LEU A 592 1.32 17.97 9.85
CA LEU A 592 1.16 18.98 10.88
C LEU A 592 0.44 18.37 12.09
N ARG A 593 0.99 18.52 13.30
CA ARG A 593 0.40 17.99 14.54
C ARG A 593 -0.24 19.11 15.35
N VAL A 594 -1.53 18.97 15.65
CA VAL A 594 -2.33 19.87 16.48
C VAL A 594 -2.60 19.16 17.81
N ARG A 595 -2.10 19.71 18.92
CA ARG A 595 -2.13 19.01 20.20
C ARG A 595 -3.52 19.00 20.83
N SER A 596 -3.93 17.85 21.39
CA SER A 596 -5.19 17.67 22.13
C SER A 596 -6.48 17.97 21.34
N GLU A 597 -6.39 17.99 20.01
CA GLU A 597 -7.51 18.19 19.09
C GLU A 597 -8.05 16.88 18.47
N GLY A 598 -7.51 15.73 18.87
CA GLY A 598 -8.03 14.40 18.57
C GLY A 598 -9.31 14.07 19.38
N ASN A 599 -9.60 12.78 19.54
CA ASN A 599 -10.71 12.34 20.39
C ASN A 599 -10.41 12.58 21.88
N ALA A 600 -11.43 12.84 22.68
CA ALA A 600 -11.33 12.86 24.13
C ALA A 600 -11.08 11.46 24.70
N GLY A 601 -10.24 11.41 25.75
CA GLY A 601 -10.00 10.20 26.53
C GLY A 601 -11.23 9.75 27.31
N LYS A 602 -11.26 8.48 27.70
CA LYS A 602 -12.29 7.92 28.58
C LYS A 602 -11.95 8.18 30.04
N ARG A 603 -12.96 8.47 30.86
CA ARG A 603 -12.86 8.54 32.33
C ARG A 603 -11.75 9.49 32.82
N GLY A 604 -11.57 10.62 32.15
CA GLY A 604 -10.55 11.63 32.49
C GLY A 604 -9.20 11.46 31.80
N GLY A 605 -9.05 10.56 30.82
CA GLY A 605 -7.86 10.48 29.98
C GLY A 605 -7.62 11.74 29.15
N ALA A 606 -6.36 12.02 28.82
CA ALA A 606 -5.99 13.17 28.01
C ALA A 606 -6.59 13.05 26.59
N PRO A 607 -6.98 14.15 25.92
CA PRO A 607 -7.36 14.10 24.51
C PRO A 607 -6.15 13.75 23.62
N GLY A 608 -6.38 12.91 22.61
CA GLY A 608 -5.38 12.59 21.59
C GLY A 608 -5.04 13.79 20.71
N ASP A 609 -4.06 13.63 19.83
CA ASP A 609 -3.63 14.67 18.89
C ASP A 609 -4.35 14.55 17.53
N LEU A 610 -4.38 15.65 16.78
CA LEU A 610 -4.86 15.68 15.40
C LEU A 610 -3.67 15.82 14.45
N PHE A 611 -3.49 14.85 13.57
CA PHE A 611 -2.49 14.84 12.51
C PHE A 611 -3.12 15.22 11.18
N VAL A 612 -2.70 16.36 10.65
CA VAL A 612 -3.15 16.87 9.36
C VAL A 612 -2.08 16.57 8.31
N VAL A 613 -2.40 15.65 7.40
CA VAL A 613 -1.56 15.28 6.27
C VAL A 613 -1.83 16.25 5.13
N ILE A 614 -0.79 16.95 4.67
CA ILE A 614 -0.89 17.94 3.60
C ILE A 614 -0.79 17.21 2.25
N GLU A 615 -1.73 17.48 1.35
CA GLU A 615 -1.72 16.99 -0.03
C GLU A 615 -1.67 18.18 -1.00
N VAL A 616 -0.59 18.30 -1.77
CA VAL A 616 -0.37 19.46 -2.65
C VAL A 616 -0.75 19.12 -4.09
N ILE A 617 -1.76 19.81 -4.63
CA ILE A 617 -2.15 19.75 -6.04
C ILE A 617 -1.01 20.36 -6.88
N PRO A 618 -0.44 19.61 -7.85
CA PRO A 618 0.64 20.12 -8.70
C PRO A 618 0.12 21.19 -9.67
N ASP A 619 0.94 22.21 -9.92
CA ASP A 619 0.65 23.24 -10.91
C ASP A 619 0.97 22.72 -12.34
N PRO A 620 0.14 23.00 -13.36
CA PRO A 620 0.34 22.49 -14.72
C PRO A 620 1.53 23.13 -15.46
N VAL A 621 2.02 24.28 -14.99
CA VAL A 621 3.09 25.07 -15.63
C VAL A 621 4.37 25.04 -14.81
N LEU A 622 4.27 25.17 -13.49
CA LEU A 622 5.41 25.23 -12.55
C LEU A 622 5.56 23.90 -11.81
N LYS A 623 6.70 23.21 -11.99
CA LYS A 623 6.96 21.92 -11.35
C LYS A 623 7.93 22.11 -10.19
N ARG A 624 7.60 21.59 -9.00
CA ARG A 624 8.52 21.54 -7.87
C ARG A 624 9.67 20.58 -8.18
N ASP A 625 10.87 20.95 -7.75
CA ASP A 625 12.10 20.15 -7.80
C ASP A 625 12.85 20.38 -6.48
N ASP A 626 12.45 19.66 -5.43
CA ASP A 626 12.79 19.90 -4.01
C ASP A 626 12.57 21.35 -3.53
N THR A 627 13.62 22.17 -3.57
CA THR A 627 13.61 23.61 -3.22
C THR A 627 13.53 24.52 -4.44
N ASN A 628 13.79 23.98 -5.63
CA ASN A 628 13.76 24.68 -6.90
C ASN A 628 12.40 24.54 -7.58
N ILE A 629 12.21 25.30 -8.66
CA ILE A 629 11.03 25.23 -9.52
C ILE A 629 11.46 25.09 -10.97
N LEU A 630 11.10 23.99 -11.62
CA LEU A 630 11.30 23.74 -13.04
C LEU A 630 10.18 24.38 -13.86
N TYR A 631 10.55 25.18 -14.85
CA TYR A 631 9.67 25.70 -15.89
C TYR A 631 10.29 25.46 -17.28
N THR A 632 9.46 25.14 -18.27
CA THR A 632 9.91 25.00 -19.67
C THR A 632 9.48 26.23 -20.47
N CYS A 633 10.43 27.10 -20.79
CA CYS A 633 10.18 28.28 -21.61
C CYS A 633 10.28 27.92 -23.09
N LYS A 634 9.17 28.10 -23.83
CA LYS A 634 9.14 27.96 -25.29
C LYS A 634 9.56 29.27 -25.94
N ILE A 635 10.44 29.21 -26.95
CA ILE A 635 10.88 30.35 -27.75
C ILE A 635 10.97 29.97 -29.23
N SER A 636 10.91 30.94 -30.15
CA SER A 636 11.15 30.67 -31.56
C SER A 636 12.64 30.37 -31.83
N TYR A 637 12.94 29.74 -32.96
CA TYR A 637 14.32 29.59 -33.43
C TYR A 637 15.00 30.93 -33.75
N ILE A 638 14.22 31.99 -34.06
CA ILE A 638 14.73 33.33 -34.34
C ILE A 638 15.17 33.99 -33.01
N ASP A 639 14.32 33.94 -31.98
CA ASP A 639 14.63 34.38 -30.62
C ASP A 639 15.88 33.67 -30.07
N ALA A 640 16.02 32.37 -30.33
CA ALA A 640 17.18 31.59 -29.90
C ALA A 640 18.49 32.02 -30.57
N ILE A 641 18.43 32.46 -31.85
CA ILE A 641 19.59 32.94 -32.59
C ILE A 641 19.96 34.37 -32.18
N LEU A 642 19.00 35.30 -32.16
CA LEU A 642 19.24 36.73 -31.93
C LEU A 642 19.37 37.10 -30.45
N GLY A 643 18.83 36.28 -29.54
CA GLY A 643 18.61 36.66 -28.15
C GLY A 643 17.33 37.48 -27.99
N THR A 644 16.70 37.39 -26.83
CA THR A 644 15.37 37.97 -26.59
C THR A 644 15.14 38.24 -25.09
N THR A 645 14.02 38.86 -24.73
CA THR A 645 13.59 38.98 -23.32
C THR A 645 12.15 38.48 -23.22
N VAL A 646 11.95 37.36 -22.53
CA VAL A 646 10.65 36.68 -22.41
C VAL A 646 10.10 36.84 -21.01
N LYS A 647 8.82 37.20 -20.91
CA LYS A 647 8.09 37.25 -19.65
C LYS A 647 7.76 35.83 -19.16
N VAL A 648 8.45 35.38 -18.12
CA VAL A 648 8.36 34.03 -17.56
C VAL A 648 7.37 34.01 -16.38
N PRO A 649 6.47 33.00 -16.30
CA PRO A 649 5.66 32.79 -15.10
C PRO A 649 6.54 32.30 -13.95
N THR A 650 6.40 32.93 -12.78
CA THR A 650 7.02 32.52 -11.51
C THR A 650 5.91 32.34 -10.46
N VAL A 651 6.26 31.79 -9.29
CA VAL A 651 5.31 31.71 -8.18
C VAL A 651 4.84 33.08 -7.67
N ASP A 652 5.66 34.13 -7.84
CA ASP A 652 5.36 35.50 -7.39
C ASP A 652 4.56 36.32 -8.44
N GLY A 653 4.16 35.70 -9.55
CA GLY A 653 3.65 36.39 -10.74
C GLY A 653 4.67 36.35 -11.88
N SER A 654 4.59 37.28 -12.84
CA SER A 654 5.47 37.29 -14.01
C SER A 654 6.80 38.01 -13.77
N ALA A 655 7.92 37.46 -14.24
CA ALA A 655 9.23 38.12 -14.22
C ALA A 655 9.93 38.00 -15.58
N ASP A 656 10.68 39.02 -15.99
CA ASP A 656 11.29 39.06 -17.31
C ASP A 656 12.67 38.36 -17.32
N LEU A 657 12.84 37.38 -18.19
CA LEU A 657 14.07 36.61 -18.37
C LEU A 657 14.77 37.02 -19.66
N LYS A 658 16.01 37.50 -19.54
CA LYS A 658 16.89 37.73 -20.69
C LYS A 658 17.47 36.40 -21.17
N ILE A 659 17.30 36.12 -22.45
CA ILE A 659 17.79 34.91 -23.12
C ILE A 659 18.93 35.33 -24.05
N PRO A 660 20.15 34.78 -23.89
CA PRO A 660 21.31 35.19 -24.68
C PRO A 660 21.20 34.73 -26.14
N ALA A 661 21.83 35.49 -27.04
CA ALA A 661 21.97 35.11 -28.44
C ALA A 661 22.73 33.79 -28.59
N GLY A 662 22.28 32.91 -29.49
CA GLY A 662 22.87 31.60 -29.72
C GLY A 662 22.57 30.56 -28.63
N VAL A 663 21.55 30.75 -27.78
CA VAL A 663 21.16 29.75 -26.77
C VAL A 663 20.80 28.41 -27.42
N GLN A 664 21.23 27.30 -26.80
CA GLN A 664 21.02 25.97 -27.35
C GLN A 664 19.70 25.33 -26.86
N PRO A 665 19.04 24.50 -27.69
CA PRO A 665 17.86 23.77 -27.25
C PRO A 665 18.16 22.90 -26.02
N GLY A 666 17.36 23.05 -24.97
CA GLY A 666 17.50 22.31 -23.72
C GLY A 666 18.41 22.95 -22.67
N THR A 667 19.10 24.06 -22.96
CA THR A 667 19.84 24.85 -21.96
C THR A 667 18.92 25.30 -20.81
N THR A 668 19.39 25.17 -19.56
CA THR A 668 18.68 25.67 -18.38
C THR A 668 19.28 27.00 -17.92
N LEU A 669 18.46 28.04 -17.85
CA LEU A 669 18.79 29.35 -17.28
C LEU A 669 18.30 29.41 -15.83
N VAL A 670 19.08 30.01 -14.93
CA VAL A 670 18.77 30.05 -13.49
C VAL A 670 18.28 31.44 -13.10
N MET A 671 17.07 31.51 -12.53
CA MET A 671 16.51 32.72 -11.93
C MET A 671 16.60 32.60 -10.40
N SER A 672 17.64 33.19 -9.82
CA SER A 672 17.94 32.96 -8.40
C SER A 672 16.90 33.54 -7.44
N LYS A 673 16.68 32.85 -6.32
CA LYS A 673 15.72 33.18 -5.24
C LYS A 673 14.25 33.18 -5.69
N LYS A 674 13.90 32.51 -6.80
CA LYS A 674 12.53 32.38 -7.33
C LYS A 674 11.89 30.99 -7.14
N GLY A 675 12.57 30.08 -6.45
CA GLY A 675 12.05 28.76 -6.09
C GLY A 675 11.18 28.73 -4.82
N MET A 676 11.05 27.55 -4.23
CA MET A 676 10.33 27.33 -2.97
C MET A 676 11.08 27.97 -1.79
N PRO A 677 10.39 28.54 -0.79
CA PRO A 677 11.02 28.93 0.46
C PRO A 677 11.47 27.71 1.27
N LEU A 678 12.57 27.84 1.99
CA LEU A 678 13.06 26.79 2.89
C LEU A 678 12.31 26.85 4.22
N LEU A 679 11.74 25.70 4.64
CA LEU A 679 11.13 25.51 5.94
C LEU A 679 12.07 25.98 7.06
N ASN A 680 11.51 26.70 8.04
CA ASN A 680 12.21 27.33 9.17
C ASN A 680 13.31 28.35 8.81
N LYS A 681 13.48 28.74 7.54
CA LYS A 681 14.42 29.77 7.09
C LYS A 681 13.71 30.85 6.24
N GLY A 682 12.70 31.50 6.84
CA GLY A 682 11.66 32.31 6.18
C GLY A 682 12.04 33.55 5.35
N LYS A 683 13.30 33.70 4.92
CA LYS A 683 13.74 34.63 3.85
C LYS A 683 14.60 33.97 2.76
N MET A 684 14.97 32.70 2.92
CA MET A 684 15.73 31.94 1.91
C MET A 684 14.76 31.14 1.02
N ARG A 685 15.00 31.19 -0.29
CA ARG A 685 14.31 30.40 -1.31
C ARG A 685 15.35 29.71 -2.18
N GLY A 686 14.98 28.58 -2.78
CA GLY A 686 15.71 28.01 -3.91
C GLY A 686 15.54 28.86 -5.18
N ASP A 687 15.92 28.30 -6.31
CA ASP A 687 15.98 28.99 -7.60
C ASP A 687 14.90 28.49 -8.57
N GLN A 688 14.51 29.30 -9.55
CA GLN A 688 13.67 28.85 -10.65
C GLN A 688 14.55 28.48 -11.85
N LEU A 689 14.47 27.22 -12.25
CA LEU A 689 15.23 26.59 -13.33
C LEU A 689 14.41 26.61 -14.61
N VAL A 690 14.75 27.53 -15.51
CA VAL A 690 14.03 27.76 -16.77
C VAL A 690 14.74 27.03 -17.90
N ARG A 691 14.19 25.88 -18.28
CA ARG A 691 14.69 25.09 -19.42
C ARG A 691 14.16 25.67 -20.73
N VAL A 692 15.06 26.06 -21.62
CA VAL A 692 14.73 26.62 -22.94
C VAL A 692 14.35 25.50 -23.91
N GLN A 693 13.14 25.55 -24.46
CA GLN A 693 12.69 24.70 -25.55
C GLN A 693 12.53 25.59 -26.80
N VAL A 694 13.38 25.35 -27.81
CA VAL A 694 13.28 26.05 -29.09
C VAL A 694 12.22 25.34 -29.95
N GLU A 695 11.23 26.08 -30.40
CA GLU A 695 10.20 25.60 -31.32
C GLU A 695 10.54 26.01 -32.76
N ILE A 696 10.60 25.00 -33.64
CA ILE A 696 10.84 25.14 -35.08
C ILE A 696 9.48 24.96 -35.78
N PRO A 697 9.05 25.89 -36.65
CA PRO A 697 7.76 25.77 -37.32
C PRO A 697 7.73 24.58 -38.28
N ARG A 698 6.57 23.91 -38.37
CA ARG A 698 6.38 22.72 -39.23
C ARG A 698 6.12 23.06 -40.70
N GLN A 699 5.77 24.30 -40.98
CA GLN A 699 5.50 24.87 -42.30
C GLN A 699 6.10 26.28 -42.32
N LEU A 700 6.55 26.72 -43.48
CA LEU A 700 7.06 28.07 -43.75
C LEU A 700 6.29 28.61 -44.95
N SER A 701 6.03 29.91 -44.97
CA SER A 701 5.65 30.63 -46.20
C SER A 701 6.80 30.62 -47.22
N ASP A 702 6.50 30.94 -48.48
CA ASP A 702 7.50 30.96 -49.55
C ASP A 702 8.59 32.02 -49.31
N GLU A 703 8.25 33.14 -48.66
CA GLU A 703 9.19 34.19 -48.28
C GLU A 703 10.10 33.75 -47.12
N GLU A 704 9.54 33.17 -46.05
CA GLU A 704 10.35 32.62 -44.95
C GLU A 704 11.27 31.48 -45.44
N ARG A 705 10.76 30.61 -46.31
CA ARG A 705 11.54 29.56 -46.97
C ARG A 705 12.73 30.15 -47.71
N ARG A 706 12.49 31.15 -48.57
CA ARG A 706 13.54 31.82 -49.33
C ARG A 706 14.62 32.41 -48.42
N LEU A 707 14.23 33.11 -47.36
CA LEU A 707 15.18 33.69 -46.39
C LEU A 707 16.02 32.62 -45.67
N VAL A 708 15.42 31.47 -45.32
CA VAL A 708 16.13 30.32 -44.73
C VAL A 708 17.08 29.67 -45.74
N GLU A 709 16.73 29.58 -47.01
CA GLU A 709 17.57 29.04 -48.09
C GLU A 709 18.75 29.98 -48.42
N GLU A 710 18.53 31.30 -48.46
CA GLU A 710 19.60 32.31 -48.57
C GLU A 710 20.59 32.20 -47.37
N LEU A 711 20.09 32.09 -46.14
CA LEU A 711 20.91 31.87 -44.94
C LEU A 711 21.70 30.55 -44.98
N ALA A 712 21.10 29.47 -45.51
CA ALA A 712 21.77 28.18 -45.67
C ALA A 712 22.92 28.26 -46.70
N ASN A 713 22.74 29.00 -47.79
CA ASN A 713 23.77 29.20 -48.81
C ASN A 713 24.93 30.06 -48.28
N LEU A 714 24.66 31.13 -47.52
CA LEU A 714 25.69 31.91 -46.83
C LEU A 714 26.56 31.06 -45.89
N LYS A 715 25.96 30.08 -45.20
CA LYS A 715 26.71 29.12 -44.37
C LYS A 715 27.61 28.20 -45.20
N LYS A 716 27.11 27.61 -46.30
CA LYS A 716 27.91 26.75 -47.20
C LYS A 716 29.16 27.48 -47.72
N THR A 717 29.02 28.73 -48.17
CA THR A 717 30.14 29.53 -48.68
C THR A 717 31.18 29.83 -47.58
N LYS A 718 30.76 30.07 -46.33
CA LYS A 718 31.69 30.18 -45.20
C LYS A 718 32.45 28.88 -44.94
N THR A 719 31.79 27.72 -44.98
CA THR A 719 32.45 26.42 -44.77
C THR A 719 33.48 26.12 -45.87
N LEU A 720 33.16 26.39 -47.13
CA LEU A 720 34.06 26.20 -48.27
C LEU A 720 35.32 27.09 -48.19
N ASN A 721 35.17 28.34 -47.75
CA ASN A 721 36.31 29.25 -47.54
C ASN A 721 37.10 28.93 -46.26
N GLY A 722 36.47 28.34 -45.25
CA GLY A 722 37.14 27.89 -44.02
C GLY A 722 38.05 26.67 -44.24
N SER A 723 37.71 25.80 -45.20
CA SER A 723 38.49 24.58 -45.53
C SER A 723 39.67 24.84 -46.49
N ARG A 724 40.11 26.09 -46.66
CA ARG A 724 41.23 26.53 -47.51
C ARG A 724 42.30 27.31 -46.72
N ARG A 725 42.48 26.98 -45.44
CA ARG A 725 43.54 27.45 -44.56
C ARG A 725 44.06 26.29 -43.71
#